data_AF-A0A6M1NT27-F1
#
_entry.id   AF-A0A6M1NT27-F1
#
_cell.length_a   1.000
_cell.length_b   1.000
_cell.length_c   1.000
_cell.angle_alpha   90.00
_cell.angle_beta   90.00
_cell.angle_gamma   90.00
#
_symmetry.space_group_name_H-M   'P 1'
#
loop_
_entity.id
_entity.type
_entity.pdbx_description
1 polymer ?
#
loop_
_entity_poly.entity_id
_entity_poly.type
_entity_poly.pdbx_seq_one_letter_code
_entity_poly.pdbx_strand_id
1 'polypeptide(L)'
;MKQKLLSTFFALTCVTSLSFAQTRDVSGVVTSTDGTPISGASIVVAGTNTVTQTDGLGRFKLSVASGSTLTISYIGFTTQKVNIGNSNSLSIVLESENQTLDEVVVVGYGSTTKEAFTGSAKKITAEQLERKNVSNISQALAGEVAGVTVVNSTGQPGTAATIRIRGLGSVNGNRSPLYVVDGVPFTGNLTSINPSDIESSTVLKDGTATAIYGSRGANGVIVITTKSGRGKNSFIEADVNLGTNAALIPRYEVIKSPETYIGLSWESLYNHATIINNADPIAWANTRLFSSSGINPLSNLWNATAAELIDPETRTVRPGVTRKFDPENWEDYAFQNAFRADYNLKMGGSSENSNYFTSFGYLTDKGYSIKSDFERFSGRLNLDNKIKPWLNSGLNLSYSRTTRNNNGQTSDSGSIFWFMDNMPPIFPLFERDADGEKIPDPIYGGYLYDYGRETARRFANSTNSLADATYGLRRAYRNEINGRAYLNFNIIEGLTFENSLGINYYHNKSVSRNSKFYGNSFSTNGAISQTRTETFSYTLLNLLRYRKAINDFNNIEVLAAHEIQDFSNNVLSGSKRQLVRDDSEEFDNAVVTFPFSSYTEGFSVESFFGQVNYDFNNKYYLSGSIRRDGSSRFENNKWGTFGSIGGSWVVSKEDFMSNQNIFDYLKVKMSYGIIGDQSVGSYYPGIVTFPITNLDDLPAIGAPNVGNPDLTWERAKMFQTGVDFEIGRYLTGSLEYYIKNTTDLIFDRRVGPSNGYALIRVNDGELQNKGLEFDLTGHILKSPNYFLDLGINGEIFKNKITKMPIEPSTGQPKILDPQSPYGWGKGRSIYDFYIRDFVGVDPEDGRSEWTVHYIDKNGNGTYDGKDVDQIITSLAAFENVDNAEILEGKTKVYQDATIKYINKTAIPKIRGAFNLAAGYKGLTLNAQFLYSLGGYAYDGAYASLMGNGLIGSNNWHMDMLQRWQKAGDITDVPRLSNNQDANVSSVSSRFITKSDYLALNNVRLTYNFNQGLIRSLGLEGLSVWASGDNLYLSTKRKGFNPMVSEAGTSSVYTYSPLSTFSFGLRAKF
;
A
#
# COMPACT_ATOMS: atom_id res chain seq x y z
N MET A 1 52.65 -30.71 -60.73
CA MET A 1 52.44 -29.39 -61.37
C MET A 1 51.26 -28.62 -60.74
N LYS A 2 51.22 -28.46 -59.41
CA LYS A 2 50.14 -27.73 -58.69
C LYS A 2 50.65 -26.82 -57.54
N GLN A 3 51.95 -26.48 -57.52
CA GLN A 3 52.53 -25.59 -56.51
C GLN A 3 53.24 -24.34 -57.09
N LYS A 4 53.30 -24.18 -58.42
CA LYS A 4 53.93 -23.02 -59.07
C LYS A 4 52.95 -22.01 -59.68
N LEU A 5 51.64 -22.24 -59.60
CA LEU A 5 50.62 -21.27 -60.05
C LEU A 5 50.02 -20.45 -58.90
N LEU A 6 50.13 -20.92 -57.65
CA LEU A 6 49.61 -20.20 -56.47
C LEU A 6 50.57 -19.10 -55.99
N SER A 7 51.87 -19.24 -56.25
CA SER A 7 52.89 -18.27 -55.85
C SER A 7 52.88 -17.01 -56.72
N THR A 8 52.44 -17.12 -57.98
CA THR A 8 52.41 -16.00 -58.93
C THR A 8 51.15 -15.14 -58.79
N PHE A 9 50.04 -15.71 -58.28
CA PHE A 9 48.80 -14.95 -58.03
C PHE A 9 48.84 -14.15 -56.72
N PHE A 10 49.66 -14.59 -55.76
CA PHE A 10 49.88 -13.88 -54.49
C PHE A 10 50.90 -12.73 -54.61
N ALA A 11 51.80 -12.78 -55.60
CA ALA A 11 52.78 -11.72 -55.86
C ALA A 11 52.23 -10.56 -56.71
N LEU A 12 51.16 -10.78 -57.50
CA LEU A 12 50.59 -9.74 -58.38
C LEU A 12 49.45 -8.93 -57.74
N THR A 13 48.99 -9.29 -56.53
CA THR A 13 47.96 -8.55 -55.77
C THR A 13 48.53 -7.65 -54.67
N CYS A 14 49.85 -7.63 -54.47
CA CYS A 14 50.53 -6.75 -53.49
C CYS A 14 51.16 -5.49 -54.11
N VAL A 15 50.91 -5.18 -55.39
CA VAL A 15 51.41 -3.95 -56.04
C VAL A 15 50.27 -3.20 -56.71
N THR A 16 49.35 -2.68 -55.89
CA THR A 16 48.50 -1.53 -56.27
C THR A 16 48.40 -0.57 -55.09
N SER A 17 49.09 0.57 -55.24
CA SER A 17 48.84 1.87 -54.61
C SER A 17 48.77 1.93 -53.08
N LEU A 18 49.94 2.05 -52.44
CA LEU A 18 50.10 2.88 -51.24
C LEU A 18 50.00 4.35 -51.67
N SER A 19 48.77 4.85 -51.81
CA SER A 19 48.53 6.29 -51.72
C SER A 19 48.69 6.68 -50.25
N PHE A 20 49.83 7.31 -49.90
CA PHE A 20 49.90 8.12 -48.70
C PHE A 20 48.79 9.17 -48.80
N ALA A 21 47.70 8.98 -48.07
CA ALA A 21 46.77 10.05 -47.82
C ALA A 21 47.58 11.14 -47.10
N GLN A 22 47.74 12.32 -47.72
CA GLN A 22 48.32 13.47 -47.04
C GLN A 22 47.46 13.73 -45.80
N THR A 23 47.99 13.38 -44.64
CA THR A 23 47.41 13.71 -43.35
C THR A 23 47.66 15.18 -43.12
N ARG A 24 46.61 15.90 -42.73
CA ARG A 24 46.67 17.32 -42.44
C ARG A 24 46.11 17.59 -41.06
N ASP A 25 46.79 18.46 -40.32
CA ASP A 25 46.29 18.95 -39.04
C ASP A 25 45.11 19.90 -39.27
N VAL A 26 43.97 19.55 -38.70
CA VAL A 26 42.78 20.40 -38.65
C VAL A 26 42.55 20.81 -37.20
N SER A 27 42.37 22.11 -37.01
CA SER A 27 42.01 22.71 -35.73
C SER A 27 40.63 23.36 -35.82
N GLY A 28 39.94 23.52 -34.71
CA GLY A 28 38.65 24.20 -34.72
C GLY A 28 38.11 24.51 -33.35
N VAL A 29 36.97 25.20 -33.32
CA VAL A 29 36.23 25.55 -32.10
C VAL A 29 34.81 25.02 -32.22
N VAL A 30 34.31 24.39 -31.15
CA VAL A 30 32.92 23.95 -31.01
C VAL A 30 32.20 24.89 -30.04
N THR A 31 31.13 25.50 -30.51
CA THR A 31 30.25 26.39 -29.71
C THR A 31 28.81 25.92 -29.78
N SER A 32 27.98 26.35 -28.83
CA SER A 32 26.52 26.18 -28.91
C SER A 32 25.90 27.28 -29.80
N THR A 33 24.59 27.20 -30.03
CA THR A 33 23.80 28.21 -30.75
C THR A 33 23.78 29.59 -30.08
N ASP A 34 24.04 29.69 -28.77
CA ASP A 34 24.15 30.96 -28.05
C ASP A 34 25.59 31.53 -28.04
N GLY A 35 26.54 30.84 -28.69
CA GLY A 35 27.94 31.25 -28.80
C GLY A 35 28.82 30.81 -27.63
N THR A 36 28.29 30.10 -26.63
CA THR A 36 29.12 29.54 -25.55
C THR A 36 30.04 28.41 -26.05
N PRO A 37 31.35 28.42 -25.71
CA PRO A 37 32.25 27.33 -26.06
C PRO A 37 31.87 26.02 -25.36
N ILE A 38 31.87 24.91 -26.11
CA ILE A 38 31.51 23.59 -25.60
C ILE A 38 32.78 22.83 -25.26
N SER A 39 33.06 22.69 -23.96
CA SER A 39 34.21 21.91 -23.43
C SER A 39 33.87 20.42 -23.31
N GLY A 40 34.74 19.56 -23.84
CA GLY A 40 34.59 18.09 -23.81
C GLY A 40 33.70 17.49 -24.90
N ALA A 41 33.40 18.20 -25.98
CA ALA A 41 32.76 17.63 -27.18
C ALA A 41 33.69 16.59 -27.82
N SER A 42 33.14 15.41 -28.11
CA SER A 42 33.85 14.31 -28.77
C SER A 42 33.88 14.54 -30.28
N ILE A 43 35.07 14.50 -30.88
CA ILE A 43 35.27 14.63 -32.33
C ILE A 43 35.90 13.35 -32.85
N VAL A 44 35.14 12.62 -33.67
CA VAL A 44 35.54 11.32 -34.23
C VAL A 44 35.63 11.43 -35.74
N VAL A 45 36.71 10.92 -36.34
CA VAL A 45 36.81 10.80 -37.79
C VAL A 45 36.03 9.57 -38.25
N ALA A 46 34.98 9.77 -39.03
CA ALA A 46 34.08 8.72 -39.48
C ALA A 46 34.84 7.57 -40.17
N GLY A 47 34.62 6.33 -39.72
CA GLY A 47 35.27 5.14 -40.27
C GLY A 47 36.69 4.86 -39.75
N THR A 48 37.18 5.59 -38.74
CA THR A 48 38.49 5.36 -38.11
C THR A 48 38.40 5.39 -36.58
N ASN A 49 39.47 4.96 -35.90
CA ASN A 49 39.61 5.06 -34.44
C ASN A 49 40.21 6.41 -33.97
N THR A 50 40.38 7.38 -34.86
CA THR A 50 40.94 8.69 -34.54
C THR A 50 39.89 9.56 -33.84
N VAL A 51 40.12 9.87 -32.56
CA VAL A 51 39.24 10.68 -31.72
C VAL A 51 40.03 11.77 -30.99
N THR A 52 39.40 12.92 -30.78
CA THR A 52 39.90 14.00 -29.90
C THR A 52 38.73 14.64 -29.15
N GLN A 53 39.02 15.47 -28.15
CA GLN A 53 38.01 16.23 -27.40
C GLN A 53 38.34 17.72 -27.38
N THR A 54 37.31 18.55 -27.22
CA THR A 54 37.52 20.01 -27.06
C THR A 54 38.04 20.41 -25.69
N ASP A 55 38.92 21.42 -25.66
CA ASP A 55 39.46 22.03 -24.45
C ASP A 55 38.45 22.93 -23.72
N GLY A 56 38.85 23.55 -22.61
CA GLY A 56 38.01 24.46 -21.81
C GLY A 56 37.55 25.73 -22.53
N LEU A 57 38.07 26.00 -23.73
CA LEU A 57 37.67 27.10 -24.61
C LEU A 57 36.99 26.58 -25.89
N GLY A 58 36.56 25.31 -25.90
CA GLY A 58 35.87 24.67 -27.01
C GLY A 58 36.79 24.28 -28.18
N ARG A 59 38.11 24.37 -28.04
CA ARG A 59 39.06 24.19 -29.15
C ARG A 59 39.53 22.75 -29.29
N PHE A 60 39.75 22.28 -30.51
CA PHE A 60 40.31 20.96 -30.78
C PHE A 60 41.39 21.02 -31.87
N LYS A 61 42.22 19.98 -31.91
CA LYS A 61 43.17 19.72 -32.99
C LYS A 61 43.27 18.22 -33.24
N LEU A 62 43.20 17.79 -34.50
CA LEU A 62 43.47 16.41 -34.90
C LEU A 62 44.07 16.30 -36.31
N SER A 63 44.80 15.23 -36.59
CA SER A 63 45.32 14.93 -37.92
C SER A 63 44.34 14.02 -38.68
N VAL A 64 43.96 14.44 -39.89
CA VAL A 64 42.93 13.78 -40.71
C VAL A 64 43.40 13.60 -42.15
N ALA A 65 42.91 12.57 -42.83
CA ALA A 65 43.07 12.43 -44.28
C ALA A 65 42.15 13.42 -45.02
N SER A 66 42.62 13.98 -46.15
CA SER A 66 41.82 14.88 -46.97
C SER A 66 40.49 14.24 -47.41
N GLY A 67 39.37 14.96 -47.28
CA GLY A 67 38.02 14.47 -47.60
C GLY A 67 37.33 13.65 -46.51
N SER A 68 37.92 13.56 -45.31
CA SER A 68 37.30 12.87 -44.17
C SER A 68 36.09 13.63 -43.61
N THR A 69 35.14 12.91 -43.01
CA THR A 69 34.00 13.50 -42.28
C THR A 69 34.24 13.40 -40.78
N LEU A 70 34.10 14.50 -40.06
CA LEU A 70 34.09 14.52 -38.59
C LEU A 70 32.67 14.30 -38.09
N THR A 71 32.52 13.46 -37.08
CA THR A 71 31.30 13.33 -36.28
C THR A 71 31.57 13.99 -34.94
N ILE A 72 30.81 15.03 -34.62
CA ILE A 72 30.93 15.78 -33.39
C ILE A 72 29.70 15.49 -32.54
N SER A 73 29.92 15.02 -31.32
CA SER A 73 28.85 14.73 -30.36
C SER A 73 29.16 15.32 -28.99
N TYR A 74 28.12 15.81 -28.33
CA TYR A 74 28.16 16.29 -26.95
C TYR A 74 26.79 16.05 -26.32
N ILE A 75 26.75 15.72 -25.03
CA ILE A 75 25.51 15.39 -24.34
C ILE A 75 24.58 16.61 -24.33
N GLY A 76 23.33 16.45 -24.78
CA GLY A 76 22.33 17.52 -24.90
C GLY A 76 22.35 18.29 -26.23
N PHE A 77 23.13 17.83 -27.21
CA PHE A 77 23.26 18.45 -28.52
C PHE A 77 23.14 17.41 -29.65
N THR A 78 22.52 17.80 -30.76
CA THR A 78 22.35 16.93 -31.92
C THR A 78 23.71 16.59 -32.50
N THR A 79 23.99 15.29 -32.71
CA THR A 79 25.25 14.85 -33.31
C THR A 79 25.39 15.41 -34.73
N GLN A 80 26.45 16.16 -34.99
CA GLN A 80 26.65 16.84 -36.26
C GLN A 80 27.77 16.16 -37.06
N LYS A 81 27.54 15.92 -38.35
CA LYS A 81 28.58 15.46 -39.28
C LYS A 81 29.10 16.63 -40.11
N VAL A 82 30.40 16.88 -40.04
CA VAL A 82 31.07 17.99 -40.74
C VAL A 82 32.09 17.42 -41.73
N ASN A 83 31.89 17.67 -43.01
CA ASN A 83 32.86 17.31 -44.04
C ASN A 83 34.06 18.26 -44.01
N ILE A 84 35.28 17.72 -43.99
CA ILE A 84 36.49 18.52 -43.97
C ILE A 84 36.81 18.98 -45.40
N GLY A 85 36.55 20.26 -45.67
CA GLY A 85 36.93 20.93 -46.92
C GLY A 85 38.42 21.35 -46.96
N ASN A 86 38.74 22.35 -47.80
CA ASN A 86 40.13 22.82 -47.97
C ASN A 86 40.68 23.65 -46.79
N SER A 87 39.87 24.02 -45.79
CA SER A 87 40.31 24.81 -44.62
C SER A 87 40.96 23.97 -43.52
N ASN A 88 42.00 24.50 -42.87
CA ASN A 88 42.64 23.92 -41.66
C ASN A 88 41.99 24.38 -40.35
N SER A 89 41.05 25.32 -40.42
CA SER A 89 40.32 25.88 -39.28
C SER A 89 38.82 25.66 -39.46
N LEU A 90 38.16 25.05 -38.47
CA LEU A 90 36.73 24.78 -38.45
C LEU A 90 36.04 25.54 -37.32
N SER A 91 34.87 26.11 -37.60
CA SER A 91 33.95 26.64 -36.59
C SER A 91 32.70 25.80 -36.64
N ILE A 92 32.39 25.10 -35.54
CA ILE A 92 31.31 24.11 -35.47
C ILE A 92 30.32 24.59 -34.43
N VAL A 93 29.07 24.83 -34.84
CA VAL A 93 27.99 25.21 -33.94
C VAL A 93 27.10 23.99 -33.74
N LEU A 94 27.09 23.45 -32.53
CA LEU A 94 26.18 22.36 -32.18
C LEU A 94 24.81 22.94 -31.80
N GLU A 95 23.77 22.41 -32.43
CA GLU A 95 22.39 22.71 -32.07
C GLU A 95 22.01 21.94 -30.81
N SER A 96 21.44 22.65 -29.83
CA SER A 96 20.86 22.02 -28.64
C SER A 96 19.77 21.05 -29.08
N GLU A 97 19.85 19.81 -28.63
CA GLU A 97 18.88 18.78 -28.95
C GLU A 97 17.59 19.06 -28.17
N ASN A 98 16.66 19.81 -28.76
CA ASN A 98 15.29 19.94 -28.27
C ASN A 98 14.42 18.80 -28.82
N GLN A 99 14.93 17.56 -28.80
CA GLN A 99 14.04 16.40 -28.87
C GLN A 99 13.61 16.07 -27.45
N THR A 100 12.41 16.49 -27.07
CA THR A 100 11.65 15.79 -26.04
C THR A 100 11.54 14.35 -26.52
N LEU A 101 12.40 13.46 -26.00
CA LEU A 101 12.27 12.02 -26.22
C LEU A 101 10.84 11.62 -25.87
N ASP A 102 10.14 10.98 -26.81
CA ASP A 102 8.79 10.48 -26.57
C ASP A 102 8.81 9.58 -25.33
N GLU A 103 8.05 9.97 -24.32
CA GLU A 103 7.98 9.20 -23.07
C GLU A 103 7.48 7.79 -23.39
N VAL A 104 8.34 6.79 -23.19
CA VAL A 104 7.98 5.38 -23.42
C VAL A 104 7.31 4.81 -22.18
N VAL A 105 6.14 4.22 -22.37
CA VAL A 105 5.34 3.52 -21.37
C VAL A 105 5.37 2.02 -21.65
N VAL A 106 5.66 1.22 -20.62
CA VAL A 106 5.60 -0.24 -20.70
C VAL A 106 4.15 -0.69 -20.50
N VAL A 107 3.61 -1.43 -21.47
CA VAL A 107 2.20 -1.85 -21.50
C VAL A 107 2.10 -3.31 -21.97
N GLY A 108 1.44 -4.16 -21.19
CA GLY A 108 1.31 -5.56 -21.53
C GLY A 108 2.66 -6.26 -21.69
N TYR A 109 2.84 -6.90 -22.85
CA TYR A 109 4.09 -7.57 -23.24
C TYR A 109 4.95 -6.70 -24.17
N GLY A 110 4.84 -5.37 -24.09
CA GLY A 110 5.55 -4.45 -24.97
C GLY A 110 5.77 -3.07 -24.38
N SER A 111 6.25 -2.15 -25.21
CA SER A 111 6.36 -0.73 -24.90
C SER A 111 5.79 0.10 -26.04
N THR A 112 5.21 1.25 -25.71
CA THR A 112 4.62 2.19 -26.65
C THR A 112 4.93 3.62 -26.20
N THR A 113 4.87 4.58 -27.11
CA THR A 113 5.01 6.00 -26.74
C THR A 113 3.74 6.49 -26.05
N LYS A 114 3.87 7.50 -25.19
CA LYS A 114 2.73 8.19 -24.56
C LYS A 114 1.73 8.68 -25.60
N GLU A 115 2.21 9.13 -26.77
CA GLU A 115 1.36 9.55 -27.88
C GLU A 115 0.54 8.40 -28.48
N ALA A 116 1.16 7.25 -28.76
CA ALA A 116 0.49 6.10 -29.38
C ALA A 116 -0.40 5.30 -28.42
N PHE A 117 -0.25 5.49 -27.11
CA PHE A 117 -1.01 4.74 -26.12
C PHE A 117 -2.48 5.16 -26.06
N THR A 118 -3.40 4.26 -26.37
CA THR A 118 -4.84 4.57 -26.41
C THR A 118 -5.54 4.47 -25.04
N GLY A 119 -4.86 3.91 -24.03
CA GLY A 119 -5.41 3.74 -22.69
C GLY A 119 -5.01 4.81 -21.69
N SER A 120 -5.25 4.54 -20.40
CA SER A 120 -4.78 5.34 -19.26
C SER A 120 -3.73 4.61 -18.43
N ALA A 121 -2.59 5.26 -18.30
CA ALA A 121 -1.44 4.79 -17.55
C ALA A 121 -0.68 5.98 -16.97
N LYS A 122 -0.10 5.79 -15.79
CA LYS A 122 0.85 6.74 -15.20
C LYS A 122 2.17 6.02 -14.96
N LYS A 123 3.26 6.55 -15.52
CA LYS A 123 4.62 6.13 -15.23
C LYS A 123 5.14 6.93 -14.03
N ILE A 124 5.68 6.23 -13.05
CA ILE A 124 6.42 6.76 -11.91
C ILE A 124 7.89 6.42 -12.17
N THR A 125 8.73 7.44 -12.21
CA THR A 125 10.16 7.33 -12.46
C THR A 125 10.93 6.86 -11.22
N ALA A 126 12.15 6.33 -11.41
CA ALA A 126 13.04 5.99 -10.31
C ALA A 126 13.28 7.20 -9.38
N GLU A 127 13.47 8.39 -9.95
CA GLU A 127 13.68 9.63 -9.19
C GLU A 127 12.49 9.96 -8.28
N GLN A 128 11.26 9.69 -8.71
CA GLN A 128 10.07 9.89 -7.87
C GLN A 128 9.97 8.84 -6.76
N LEU A 129 10.26 7.57 -7.07
CA LEU A 129 10.23 6.48 -6.10
C LEU A 129 11.28 6.68 -5.00
N GLU A 130 12.48 7.13 -5.37
CA GLU A 130 13.59 7.34 -4.44
C GLU A 130 13.37 8.54 -3.50
N ARG A 131 12.42 9.45 -3.77
CA ARG A 131 12.15 10.61 -2.88
C ARG A 131 11.73 10.19 -1.47
N LYS A 132 11.12 9.01 -1.33
CA LYS A 132 10.53 8.48 -0.09
C LYS A 132 11.44 7.41 0.53
N ASN A 133 11.65 7.43 1.84
CA ASN A 133 12.51 6.43 2.51
C ASN A 133 11.72 5.17 2.92
N VAL A 134 10.97 4.61 1.99
CA VAL A 134 10.15 3.41 2.25
C VAL A 134 10.95 2.13 2.04
N SER A 135 10.60 1.07 2.77
CA SER A 135 11.24 -0.25 2.64
C SER A 135 10.75 -1.04 1.42
N ASN A 136 9.62 -0.65 0.83
CA ASN A 136 8.99 -1.36 -0.28
C ASN A 136 8.22 -0.42 -1.23
N ILE A 137 8.09 -0.85 -2.48
CA ILE A 137 7.49 -0.05 -3.56
C ILE A 137 6.03 0.35 -3.32
N SER A 138 5.24 -0.49 -2.66
CA SER A 138 3.79 -0.23 -2.54
C SER A 138 3.48 1.05 -1.75
N GLN A 139 4.32 1.38 -0.76
CA GLN A 139 4.23 2.62 0.00
C GLN A 139 4.71 3.84 -0.82
N ALA A 140 5.67 3.65 -1.74
CA ALA A 140 6.21 4.72 -2.57
C ALA A 140 5.17 5.30 -3.55
N LEU A 141 4.15 4.53 -3.91
CA LEU A 141 3.11 4.95 -4.85
C LEU A 141 2.08 5.93 -4.25
N ALA A 142 2.11 6.16 -2.94
CA ALA A 142 1.15 7.05 -2.26
C ALA A 142 1.24 8.47 -2.83
N GLY A 143 0.15 8.99 -3.40
CA GLY A 143 0.09 10.36 -3.96
C GLY A 143 0.80 10.57 -5.30
N GLU A 144 1.36 9.52 -5.92
CA GLU A 144 2.02 9.64 -7.24
C GLU A 144 1.04 9.52 -8.42
N VAL A 145 -0.13 8.93 -8.20
CA VAL A 145 -1.07 8.58 -9.28
C VAL A 145 -2.51 8.93 -8.90
N ALA A 146 -3.18 9.72 -9.74
CA ALA A 146 -4.62 9.98 -9.63
C ALA A 146 -5.43 8.67 -9.80
N GLY A 147 -6.41 8.47 -8.93
CA GLY A 147 -7.25 7.25 -8.92
C GLY A 147 -6.61 6.04 -8.23
N VAL A 148 -5.44 6.20 -7.60
CA VAL A 148 -4.78 5.15 -6.81
C VAL A 148 -4.83 5.50 -5.34
N THR A 149 -5.38 4.60 -4.53
CA THR A 149 -5.36 4.71 -3.06
C THR A 149 -4.33 3.76 -2.50
N VAL A 150 -3.42 4.28 -1.68
CA VAL A 150 -2.45 3.50 -0.92
C VAL A 150 -2.83 3.59 0.55
N VAL A 151 -3.14 2.45 1.16
CA VAL A 151 -3.57 2.33 2.55
C VAL A 151 -2.47 1.64 3.34
N ASN A 152 -1.79 2.40 4.19
CA ASN A 152 -0.74 1.88 5.06
C ASN A 152 -1.35 1.60 6.44
N SER A 153 -1.79 0.35 6.66
CA SER A 153 -2.54 -0.02 7.86
C SER A 153 -1.69 -0.17 9.12
N THR A 154 -0.36 -0.19 8.98
CA THR A 154 0.58 -0.36 10.09
C THR A 154 1.93 0.30 9.81
N GLY A 155 2.59 0.78 10.85
CA GLY A 155 3.99 1.24 10.86
C GLY A 155 5.00 0.11 11.08
N GLN A 156 4.58 -1.14 11.17
CA GLN A 156 5.49 -2.28 11.31
C GLN A 156 6.48 -2.33 10.12
N PRO A 157 7.81 -2.32 10.34
CA PRO A 157 8.78 -2.56 9.28
C PRO A 157 8.54 -3.90 8.56
N GLY A 158 8.81 -3.94 7.24
CA GLY A 158 8.64 -5.16 6.46
C GLY A 158 7.18 -5.54 6.17
N THR A 159 6.27 -4.58 6.11
CA THR A 159 4.88 -4.76 5.63
C THR A 159 4.60 -3.94 4.37
N ALA A 160 3.88 -4.53 3.42
CA ALA A 160 3.43 -3.83 2.22
C ALA A 160 2.11 -3.08 2.50
N ALA A 161 1.92 -1.95 1.81
CA ALA A 161 0.67 -1.20 1.81
C ALA A 161 -0.37 -1.88 0.90
N THR A 162 -1.64 -1.65 1.23
CA THR A 162 -2.75 -2.10 0.39
C THR A 162 -3.00 -1.08 -0.72
N ILE A 163 -3.08 -1.52 -1.97
CA ILE A 163 -3.32 -0.65 -3.13
C ILE A 163 -4.72 -0.91 -3.71
N ARG A 164 -5.41 0.16 -4.08
CA ARG A 164 -6.66 0.16 -4.86
C ARG A 164 -6.52 1.06 -6.07
N ILE A 165 -6.97 0.59 -7.22
CA ILE A 165 -7.00 1.37 -8.47
C ILE A 165 -8.48 1.55 -8.85
N ARG A 166 -8.93 2.80 -8.94
CA ARG A 166 -10.30 3.18 -9.35
C ARG A 166 -11.42 2.60 -8.46
N GLY A 167 -11.15 2.52 -7.17
CA GLY A 167 -12.12 2.10 -6.16
C GLY A 167 -12.13 0.60 -5.88
N LEU A 168 -13.32 0.06 -5.65
CA LEU A 168 -13.52 -1.26 -5.03
C LEU A 168 -13.99 -2.27 -6.08
N GLY A 169 -13.17 -3.27 -6.41
CA GLY A 169 -13.43 -4.20 -7.52
C GLY A 169 -14.62 -5.13 -7.36
N SER A 170 -14.84 -5.61 -6.13
CA SER A 170 -15.84 -6.61 -5.76
C SER A 170 -16.32 -6.38 -4.32
N VAL A 171 -17.43 -7.00 -3.93
CA VAL A 171 -17.95 -6.99 -2.57
C VAL A 171 -17.26 -8.05 -1.70
N ASN A 172 -17.20 -9.32 -2.13
CA ASN A 172 -16.51 -10.40 -1.39
C ASN A 172 -15.43 -11.13 -2.20
N GLY A 173 -15.12 -10.67 -3.42
CA GLY A 173 -14.06 -11.20 -4.29
C GLY A 173 -12.74 -10.44 -4.16
N ASN A 174 -11.86 -10.62 -5.14
CA ASN A 174 -10.56 -9.94 -5.17
C ASN A 174 -10.69 -8.43 -5.42
N ARG A 175 -9.84 -7.66 -4.73
CA ARG A 175 -9.74 -6.20 -4.86
C ARG A 175 -8.31 -5.70 -5.06
N SER A 176 -7.33 -6.60 -5.04
CA SER A 176 -5.91 -6.27 -5.20
C SER A 176 -5.55 -6.17 -6.69
N PRO A 177 -4.68 -5.22 -7.08
CA PRO A 177 -4.16 -5.16 -8.45
C PRO A 177 -3.23 -6.34 -8.72
N LEU A 178 -3.00 -6.62 -10.01
CA LEU A 178 -1.93 -7.51 -10.43
C LEU A 178 -0.60 -6.76 -10.40
N TYR A 179 0.43 -7.34 -9.79
CA TYR A 179 1.80 -6.88 -9.92
C TYR A 179 2.50 -7.68 -11.02
N VAL A 180 3.23 -6.98 -11.89
CA VAL A 180 4.02 -7.60 -12.96
C VAL A 180 5.44 -7.08 -12.84
N VAL A 181 6.42 -7.96 -12.70
CA VAL A 181 7.84 -7.60 -12.61
C VAL A 181 8.52 -8.07 -13.88
N ASP A 182 9.02 -7.13 -14.68
CA ASP A 182 9.71 -7.38 -15.95
C ASP A 182 8.96 -8.33 -16.90
N GLY A 183 7.63 -8.21 -16.93
CA GLY A 183 6.74 -8.97 -17.80
C GLY A 183 6.19 -10.27 -17.19
N VAL A 184 6.60 -10.66 -15.97
CA VAL A 184 6.07 -11.85 -15.27
C VAL A 184 5.08 -11.45 -14.17
N PRO A 185 3.88 -12.05 -14.11
CA PRO A 185 2.97 -11.93 -12.97
C PRO A 185 3.68 -12.28 -11.65
N PHE A 186 3.72 -11.34 -10.71
CA PHE A 186 4.44 -11.49 -9.47
C PHE A 186 3.52 -12.02 -8.36
N THR A 187 3.82 -13.21 -7.85
CA THR A 187 3.07 -13.87 -6.76
C THR A 187 3.84 -13.87 -5.43
N GLY A 188 5.01 -13.23 -5.39
CA GLY A 188 5.84 -13.09 -4.19
C GLY A 188 5.36 -11.94 -3.29
N ASN A 189 6.18 -11.58 -2.30
CA ASN A 189 5.86 -10.47 -1.40
C ASN A 189 6.57 -9.18 -1.83
N LEU A 190 5.85 -8.05 -1.95
CA LEU A 190 6.42 -6.79 -2.43
C LEU A 190 7.59 -6.24 -1.59
N THR A 191 7.75 -6.69 -0.34
CA THR A 191 8.90 -6.30 0.49
C THR A 191 10.20 -7.01 0.09
N SER A 192 10.13 -8.04 -0.75
CA SER A 192 11.30 -8.73 -1.32
C SER A 192 12.02 -7.89 -2.38
N ILE A 193 11.29 -7.00 -3.05
CA ILE A 193 11.80 -6.17 -4.14
C ILE A 193 12.54 -4.98 -3.56
N ASN A 194 13.81 -4.84 -3.94
CA ASN A 194 14.61 -3.67 -3.58
C ASN A 194 14.21 -2.44 -4.43
N PRO A 195 13.72 -1.34 -3.82
CA PRO A 195 13.32 -0.15 -4.57
C PRO A 195 14.45 0.46 -5.40
N SER A 196 15.70 0.36 -4.94
CA SER A 196 16.89 0.90 -5.62
C SER A 196 17.17 0.25 -6.98
N ASP A 197 16.60 -0.92 -7.25
CA ASP A 197 16.73 -1.69 -8.50
C ASP A 197 15.65 -1.35 -9.53
N ILE A 198 14.68 -0.50 -9.18
CA ILE A 198 13.54 -0.18 -10.03
C ILE A 198 13.90 1.00 -10.93
N GLU A 199 13.69 0.84 -12.23
CA GLU A 199 13.84 1.91 -13.23
C GLU A 199 12.54 2.73 -13.33
N SER A 200 11.40 2.05 -13.31
CA SER A 200 10.09 2.69 -13.29
C SER A 200 9.00 1.77 -12.79
N SER A 201 7.91 2.35 -12.29
CA SER A 201 6.65 1.67 -12.06
C SER A 201 5.56 2.30 -12.92
N THR A 202 4.84 1.52 -13.70
CA THR A 202 3.71 1.99 -14.52
C THR A 202 2.41 1.44 -13.95
N VAL A 203 1.48 2.32 -13.60
CA VAL A 203 0.14 1.93 -13.16
C VAL A 203 -0.82 1.99 -14.35
N LEU A 204 -1.36 0.83 -14.73
CA LEU A 204 -2.35 0.66 -15.79
C LEU A 204 -3.75 0.64 -15.17
N LYS A 205 -4.58 1.62 -15.54
CA LYS A 205 -5.86 1.89 -14.85
C LYS A 205 -7.09 1.47 -15.64
N ASP A 206 -6.97 1.21 -16.94
CA ASP A 206 -8.13 1.03 -17.82
C ASP A 206 -8.26 -0.33 -18.51
N GLY A 207 -9.42 -0.54 -19.12
CA GLY A 207 -9.78 -1.79 -19.79
C GLY A 207 -8.80 -2.20 -20.89
N THR A 208 -8.39 -1.25 -21.73
CA THR A 208 -7.45 -1.49 -22.84
C THR A 208 -6.03 -1.80 -22.37
N ALA A 209 -5.58 -1.15 -21.30
CA ALA A 209 -4.25 -1.34 -20.74
C ALA A 209 -4.11 -2.67 -19.99
N THR A 210 -5.19 -3.14 -19.38
CA THR A 210 -5.18 -4.29 -18.46
C THR A 210 -5.73 -5.57 -19.06
N ALA A 211 -6.60 -5.51 -20.07
CA ALA A 211 -7.20 -6.69 -20.71
C ALA A 211 -6.18 -7.66 -21.30
N ILE A 212 -4.99 -7.18 -21.69
CA ILE A 212 -3.91 -8.02 -22.19
C ILE A 212 -3.36 -8.99 -21.13
N TYR A 213 -3.38 -8.60 -19.86
CA TYR A 213 -3.02 -9.45 -18.71
C TYR A 213 -4.17 -10.38 -18.28
N GLY A 214 -5.33 -10.26 -18.94
CA GLY A 214 -6.49 -11.11 -18.78
C GLY A 214 -7.15 -10.98 -17.42
N SER A 215 -7.65 -12.11 -16.95
CA SER A 215 -8.47 -12.21 -15.74
C SER A 215 -7.83 -11.81 -14.41
N ARG A 216 -6.55 -11.43 -14.43
CA ARG A 216 -5.81 -10.94 -13.27
C ARG A 216 -5.79 -9.41 -13.21
N GLY A 217 -6.10 -8.74 -14.32
CA GLY A 217 -6.01 -7.28 -14.45
C GLY A 217 -7.29 -6.51 -14.09
N ALA A 218 -8.36 -7.17 -13.63
CA ALA A 218 -9.67 -6.52 -13.40
C ALA A 218 -9.61 -5.35 -12.42
N ASN A 219 -8.65 -5.37 -11.49
CA ASN A 219 -8.44 -4.35 -10.46
C ASN A 219 -7.24 -3.44 -10.76
N GLY A 220 -6.83 -3.34 -12.03
CA GLY A 220 -5.66 -2.60 -12.46
C GLY A 220 -4.38 -3.45 -12.40
N VAL A 221 -3.33 -2.96 -13.05
CA VAL A 221 -2.03 -3.64 -13.12
C VAL A 221 -0.92 -2.65 -12.78
N ILE A 222 0.02 -3.08 -11.94
CA ILE A 222 1.22 -2.31 -11.59
C ILE A 222 2.41 -3.04 -12.21
N VAL A 223 2.96 -2.45 -13.27
CA VAL A 223 4.12 -2.98 -13.98
C VAL A 223 5.37 -2.37 -13.38
N ILE A 224 6.25 -3.19 -12.85
CA ILE A 224 7.56 -2.82 -12.31
C ILE A 224 8.61 -3.21 -13.34
N THR A 225 9.37 -2.22 -13.79
CA THR A 225 10.50 -2.43 -14.70
C THR A 225 11.77 -2.15 -13.94
N THR A 226 12.73 -3.08 -14.02
CA THR A 226 13.98 -2.99 -13.30
C THR A 226 15.12 -2.44 -14.14
N LYS A 227 16.13 -1.89 -13.47
CA LYS A 227 17.26 -1.21 -14.11
C LYS A 227 18.01 -2.16 -15.03
N SER A 228 18.45 -1.63 -16.17
CA SER A 228 19.30 -2.35 -17.13
C SER A 228 20.56 -1.55 -17.44
N GLY A 229 21.61 -2.25 -17.90
CA GLY A 229 22.84 -1.63 -18.39
C GLY A 229 22.75 -1.08 -19.81
N ARG A 230 21.59 -1.22 -20.48
CA ARG A 230 21.42 -0.91 -21.90
C ARG A 230 21.77 0.55 -22.20
N GLY A 231 22.68 0.77 -23.15
CA GLY A 231 23.10 2.11 -23.57
C GLY A 231 23.92 2.89 -22.54
N LYS A 232 24.33 2.26 -21.43
CA LYS A 232 25.15 2.88 -20.39
C LYS A 232 26.61 2.42 -20.54
N ASN A 233 27.55 3.35 -20.34
CA ASN A 233 28.95 2.98 -20.10
C ASN A 233 29.05 2.10 -18.86
N SER A 234 30.12 1.32 -18.75
CA SER A 234 30.40 0.58 -17.51
C SER A 234 30.46 1.53 -16.34
N PHE A 235 29.68 1.26 -15.30
CA PHE A 235 29.59 2.09 -14.11
C PHE A 235 29.56 1.25 -12.84
N ILE A 236 30.01 1.85 -11.74
CA ILE A 236 29.78 1.37 -10.38
C ILE A 236 29.06 2.49 -9.61
N GLU A 237 27.95 2.17 -8.94
CA GLU A 237 27.21 3.11 -8.11
C GLU A 237 27.05 2.55 -6.71
N ALA A 238 27.36 3.36 -5.70
CA ALA A 238 27.16 3.05 -4.29
C ALA A 238 26.21 4.07 -3.66
N ASP A 239 25.13 3.57 -3.07
CA ASP A 239 24.17 4.34 -2.30
C ASP A 239 24.22 3.94 -0.83
N VAL A 240 24.23 4.95 0.04
CA VAL A 240 24.08 4.78 1.49
C VAL A 240 22.99 5.74 1.96
N ASN A 241 22.00 5.23 2.70
CA ASN A 241 20.97 6.04 3.34
C ASN A 241 20.87 5.62 4.82
N LEU A 242 21.18 6.53 5.73
CA LEU A 242 21.16 6.31 7.17
C LEU A 242 20.06 7.15 7.79
N GLY A 243 19.34 6.62 8.78
CA GLY A 243 18.22 7.34 9.36
C GLY A 243 17.75 6.81 10.71
N THR A 244 16.71 7.45 11.23
CA THR A 244 16.00 7.04 12.44
C THR A 244 14.51 7.10 12.22
N ASN A 245 13.80 6.11 12.75
CA ASN A 245 12.34 6.08 12.82
C ASN A 245 11.87 6.65 14.16
N ALA A 246 10.68 7.25 14.16
CA ALA A 246 10.05 7.86 15.33
C ALA A 246 8.51 7.78 15.25
N ALA A 247 7.85 8.03 16.37
CA ALA A 247 6.40 8.11 16.49
C ALA A 247 5.94 9.58 16.55
N LEU A 248 5.98 10.32 15.43
CA LEU A 248 5.52 11.72 15.40
C LEU A 248 4.03 11.88 15.08
N ILE A 249 3.42 10.88 14.46
CA ILE A 249 1.97 10.87 14.24
C ILE A 249 1.28 10.75 15.61
N PRO A 250 0.39 11.69 15.99
CA PRO A 250 -0.20 11.73 17.32
C PRO A 250 -1.07 10.50 17.61
N ARG A 251 -1.06 10.05 18.88
CA ARG A 251 -2.00 9.07 19.44
C ARG A 251 -3.18 9.77 20.10
N TYR A 252 -4.16 9.01 20.58
CA TYR A 252 -5.30 9.55 21.34
C TYR A 252 -4.86 10.17 22.67
N GLU A 253 -5.53 11.25 23.08
CA GLU A 253 -5.26 11.93 24.35
C GLU A 253 -6.02 11.21 25.48
N VAL A 254 -5.29 10.41 26.26
CA VAL A 254 -5.85 9.64 27.38
C VAL A 254 -5.50 10.26 28.73
N ILE A 255 -6.24 9.89 29.77
CA ILE A 255 -5.94 10.36 31.13
C ILE A 255 -4.60 9.78 31.58
N LYS A 256 -3.62 10.66 31.79
CA LYS A 256 -2.27 10.30 32.29
C LYS A 256 -2.09 10.56 33.79
N SER A 257 -2.94 11.37 34.43
CA SER A 257 -2.84 11.65 35.87
C SER A 257 -3.58 10.58 36.70
N PRO A 258 -2.87 9.91 37.63
CA PRO A 258 -3.50 9.06 38.64
C PRO A 258 -4.59 9.76 39.46
N GLU A 259 -4.40 11.02 39.87
CA GLU A 259 -5.38 11.80 40.65
C GLU A 259 -6.68 12.01 39.88
N THR A 260 -6.56 12.41 38.61
CA THR A 260 -7.72 12.60 37.75
C THR A 260 -8.46 11.28 37.56
N TYR A 261 -7.73 10.19 37.25
CA TYR A 261 -8.34 8.89 37.03
C TYR A 261 -9.07 8.35 38.28
N ILE A 262 -8.45 8.47 39.46
CA ILE A 262 -9.06 7.97 40.70
C ILE A 262 -10.27 8.82 41.13
N GLY A 263 -10.24 10.14 40.89
CA GLY A 263 -11.39 11.02 41.13
C GLY A 263 -12.60 10.63 40.26
N LEU A 264 -12.37 10.41 38.96
CA LEU A 264 -13.41 9.89 38.05
C LEU A 264 -13.91 8.50 38.45
N SER A 265 -13.01 7.64 38.94
CA SER A 265 -13.38 6.31 39.42
C SER A 265 -14.28 6.39 40.65
N TRP A 266 -13.96 7.25 41.61
CA TRP A 266 -14.80 7.50 42.78
C TRP A 266 -16.16 8.06 42.39
N GLU A 267 -16.21 9.04 41.48
CA GLU A 267 -17.47 9.59 40.97
C GLU A 267 -18.33 8.53 40.29
N SER A 268 -17.72 7.66 39.48
CA SER A 268 -18.41 6.56 38.81
C SER A 268 -19.11 5.62 39.82
N LEU A 269 -18.47 5.36 40.97
CA LEU A 269 -19.07 4.61 42.08
C LEU A 269 -20.16 5.39 42.80
N TYR A 270 -19.94 6.68 43.05
CA TYR A 270 -20.94 7.56 43.65
C TYR A 270 -22.22 7.59 42.80
N ASN A 271 -22.08 7.78 41.49
CA ASN A 271 -23.21 7.78 40.55
C ASN A 271 -23.89 6.41 40.47
N HIS A 272 -23.16 5.31 40.56
CA HIS A 272 -23.78 3.98 40.70
C HIS A 272 -24.66 3.94 41.95
N ALA A 273 -24.13 4.33 43.11
CA ALA A 273 -24.87 4.32 44.36
C ALA A 273 -26.13 5.19 44.32
N THR A 274 -26.09 6.35 43.67
CA THR A 274 -27.28 7.20 43.48
C THR A 274 -28.33 6.54 42.58
N ILE A 275 -27.91 5.89 41.48
CA ILE A 275 -28.81 5.19 40.55
C ILE A 275 -29.58 4.06 41.24
N ILE A 276 -28.92 3.31 42.14
CA ILE A 276 -29.55 2.21 42.89
C ILE A 276 -30.26 2.69 44.17
N ASN A 277 -30.43 4.01 44.34
CA ASN A 277 -31.08 4.64 45.49
C ASN A 277 -30.45 4.25 46.85
N ASN A 278 -29.12 4.19 46.93
CA ASN A 278 -28.44 3.98 48.20
C ASN A 278 -28.62 5.19 49.13
N ALA A 279 -28.83 4.95 50.42
CA ALA A 279 -29.07 6.00 51.42
C ALA A 279 -27.85 6.91 51.68
N ASP A 280 -26.63 6.39 51.51
CA ASP A 280 -25.39 7.18 51.62
C ASP A 280 -24.42 6.84 50.48
N PRO A 281 -24.59 7.49 49.31
CA PRO A 281 -23.75 7.28 48.14
C PRO A 281 -22.26 7.58 48.38
N ILE A 282 -21.93 8.51 49.30
CA ILE A 282 -20.55 8.90 49.62
C ILE A 282 -19.87 7.76 50.38
N ALA A 283 -20.50 7.28 51.47
CA ALA A 283 -19.98 6.14 52.23
C ALA A 283 -19.91 4.88 51.35
N TRP A 284 -20.88 4.68 50.47
CA TRP A 284 -20.88 3.55 49.53
C TRP A 284 -19.69 3.59 48.56
N ALA A 285 -19.38 4.76 47.98
CA ALA A 285 -18.23 4.94 47.09
C ALA A 285 -16.91 4.77 47.86
N ASN A 286 -16.80 5.38 49.04
CA ASN A 286 -15.60 5.29 49.90
C ASN A 286 -15.27 3.85 50.30
N THR A 287 -16.29 3.06 50.66
CA THR A 287 -16.09 1.65 51.07
C THR A 287 -15.71 0.73 49.90
N ARG A 288 -16.00 1.12 48.65
CA ARG A 288 -15.79 0.28 47.47
C ARG A 288 -14.60 0.66 46.62
N LEU A 289 -14.15 1.92 46.63
CA LEU A 289 -13.05 2.38 45.77
C LEU A 289 -11.83 1.47 45.88
N PHE A 290 -11.37 1.23 47.11
CA PHE A 290 -10.28 0.29 47.42
C PHE A 290 -10.83 -0.98 48.07
N SER A 291 -11.40 -1.87 47.27
CA SER A 291 -11.99 -3.14 47.69
C SER A 291 -11.95 -4.17 46.55
N SER A 292 -12.33 -5.42 46.81
CA SER A 292 -12.52 -6.43 45.77
C SER A 292 -13.58 -6.05 44.71
N SER A 293 -14.54 -5.18 45.07
CA SER A 293 -15.58 -4.69 44.16
C SER A 293 -15.16 -3.46 43.35
N GLY A 294 -14.01 -2.84 43.68
CA GLY A 294 -13.44 -1.69 42.98
C GLY A 294 -12.01 -1.98 42.52
N ILE A 295 -11.08 -1.11 42.92
CA ILE A 295 -9.63 -1.31 42.75
C ILE A 295 -9.12 -2.09 43.96
N ASN A 296 -8.28 -3.09 43.74
CA ASN A 296 -7.74 -3.89 44.83
C ASN A 296 -6.97 -3.00 45.83
N PRO A 297 -7.14 -3.17 47.16
CA PRO A 297 -6.40 -2.42 48.17
C PRO A 297 -4.87 -2.44 48.00
N LEU A 298 -4.30 -3.53 47.48
CA LEU A 298 -2.86 -3.63 47.17
C LEU A 298 -2.43 -2.70 46.03
N SER A 299 -3.35 -2.30 45.16
CA SER A 299 -3.13 -1.31 44.09
C SER A 299 -3.41 0.12 44.54
N ASN A 300 -3.67 0.37 45.83
CA ASN A 300 -3.85 1.74 46.35
C ASN A 300 -2.49 2.46 46.37
N LEU A 301 -2.35 3.44 45.46
CA LEU A 301 -1.16 4.27 45.32
C LEU A 301 -0.96 5.27 46.47
N TRP A 302 -1.97 5.54 47.28
CA TRP A 302 -1.96 6.63 48.25
C TRP A 302 -1.79 6.12 49.69
N ASN A 303 -1.16 6.95 50.53
CA ASN A 303 -1.10 6.76 51.98
C ASN A 303 -2.39 7.25 52.67
N ALA A 304 -3.54 6.88 52.12
CA ALA A 304 -4.85 7.34 52.57
C ALA A 304 -5.93 6.30 52.24
N THR A 305 -6.97 6.25 53.06
CA THR A 305 -8.24 5.59 52.72
C THR A 305 -9.00 6.41 51.67
N ALA A 306 -10.03 5.83 51.04
CA ALA A 306 -10.82 6.55 50.04
C ALA A 306 -11.47 7.84 50.58
N ALA A 307 -11.94 7.82 51.84
CA ALA A 307 -12.58 8.97 52.50
C ALA A 307 -11.59 10.11 52.81
N GLU A 308 -10.34 9.77 53.10
CA GLU A 308 -9.25 10.73 53.29
C GLU A 308 -8.69 11.23 51.95
N LEU A 309 -8.79 10.41 50.90
CA LEU A 309 -8.24 10.70 49.58
C LEU A 309 -9.11 11.66 48.77
N ILE A 310 -10.42 11.43 48.69
CA ILE A 310 -11.32 12.16 47.78
C ILE A 310 -12.15 13.20 48.54
N ASP A 311 -12.24 14.41 47.98
CA ASP A 311 -13.25 15.38 48.38
C ASP A 311 -14.58 15.06 47.70
N PRO A 312 -15.67 14.75 48.44
CA PRO A 312 -16.94 14.39 47.84
C PRO A 312 -17.65 15.56 47.14
N GLU A 313 -17.34 16.81 47.49
CA GLU A 313 -17.95 17.99 46.86
C GLU A 313 -17.33 18.24 45.48
N THR A 314 -16.00 18.21 45.39
CA THR A 314 -15.27 18.47 44.15
C THR A 314 -15.00 17.22 43.33
N ARG A 315 -15.13 16.03 43.94
CA ARG A 315 -14.84 14.71 43.36
C ARG A 315 -13.38 14.55 42.91
N THR A 316 -12.47 15.29 43.55
CA THR A 316 -11.03 15.29 43.25
C THR A 316 -10.21 14.82 44.46
N VAL A 317 -8.96 14.44 44.21
CA VAL A 317 -8.00 14.15 45.28
C VAL A 317 -7.77 15.39 46.15
N ARG A 318 -7.80 15.23 47.47
CA ARG A 318 -7.57 16.31 48.44
C ARG A 318 -6.12 16.81 48.38
N PRO A 319 -5.88 18.13 48.51
CA PRO A 319 -4.54 18.67 48.64
C PRO A 319 -3.79 18.07 49.86
N GLY A 320 -2.50 17.75 49.69
CA GLY A 320 -1.63 17.27 50.77
C GLY A 320 -1.60 15.74 50.96
N VAL A 321 -2.43 14.98 50.25
CA VAL A 321 -2.34 13.50 50.26
C VAL A 321 -1.13 13.05 49.43
N THR A 322 -0.27 12.22 50.03
CA THR A 322 0.95 11.70 49.39
C THR A 322 0.75 10.32 48.79
N ARG A 323 1.43 10.02 47.69
CA ARG A 323 1.54 8.67 47.12
C ARG A 323 2.63 7.85 47.83
N LYS A 324 2.50 6.52 47.80
CA LYS A 324 3.56 5.56 48.13
C LYS A 324 4.65 5.55 47.08
N PHE A 325 4.26 5.65 45.81
CA PHE A 325 5.14 5.70 44.66
C PHE A 325 4.46 6.39 43.47
N ASP A 326 5.26 6.81 42.49
CA ASP A 326 4.79 7.27 41.19
C ASP A 326 4.85 6.11 40.17
N PRO A 327 3.71 5.74 39.53
CA PRO A 327 3.70 4.72 38.48
C PRO A 327 4.60 5.11 37.30
N GLU A 328 5.25 4.13 36.68
CA GLU A 328 6.05 4.35 35.47
C GLU A 328 5.18 4.76 34.29
N ASN A 329 5.73 5.60 33.42
CA ASN A 329 5.16 5.78 32.09
C ASN A 329 5.48 4.57 31.22
N TRP A 330 4.45 3.81 30.87
CA TRP A 330 4.59 2.61 30.04
C TRP A 330 5.17 2.91 28.64
N GLU A 331 4.90 4.11 28.10
CA GLU A 331 5.40 4.53 26.77
C GLU A 331 6.94 4.54 26.72
N ASP A 332 7.60 4.89 27.83
CA ASP A 332 9.06 4.98 27.94
C ASP A 332 9.75 3.61 27.82
N TYR A 333 9.00 2.52 28.07
CA TYR A 333 9.47 1.14 27.96
C TYR A 333 8.94 0.44 26.70
N ALA A 334 7.84 0.93 26.13
CA ALA A 334 7.24 0.43 24.90
C ALA A 334 8.01 0.84 23.64
N PHE A 335 8.57 2.05 23.66
CA PHE A 335 9.20 2.66 22.50
C PHE A 335 10.73 2.76 22.66
N GLN A 336 11.43 2.67 21.54
CA GLN A 336 12.89 2.55 21.48
C GLN A 336 13.50 3.43 20.39
N ASN A 337 14.80 3.70 20.53
CA ASN A 337 15.61 4.22 19.43
C ASN A 337 15.63 3.24 18.26
N ALA A 338 15.32 3.77 17.08
CA ALA A 338 14.92 2.98 15.92
C ALA A 338 15.78 3.34 14.70
N PHE A 339 17.04 2.91 14.74
CA PHE A 339 18.01 3.13 13.66
C PHE A 339 17.59 2.40 12.37
N ARG A 340 17.82 3.05 11.23
CA ARG A 340 17.57 2.53 9.89
C ARG A 340 18.81 2.74 9.02
N ALA A 341 19.17 1.73 8.22
CA ALA A 341 20.22 1.86 7.20
C ALA A 341 19.86 1.10 5.92
N ASP A 342 20.20 1.69 4.77
CA ASP A 342 20.02 1.14 3.42
C ASP A 342 21.35 1.28 2.66
N TYR A 343 21.93 0.15 2.26
CA TYR A 343 23.17 0.11 1.49
C TYR A 343 22.90 -0.59 0.17
N ASN A 344 23.27 0.05 -0.94
CA ASN A 344 23.13 -0.54 -2.27
C ASN A 344 24.42 -0.37 -3.07
N LEU A 345 24.88 -1.46 -3.66
CA LEU A 345 25.96 -1.47 -4.65
C LEU A 345 25.36 -1.92 -5.98
N LYS A 346 25.56 -1.15 -7.03
CA LYS A 346 25.05 -1.43 -8.38
C LYS A 346 26.20 -1.36 -9.38
N MET A 347 26.18 -2.28 -10.33
CA MET A 347 27.16 -2.35 -11.41
C MET A 347 26.42 -2.63 -12.70
N GLY A 348 26.82 -1.99 -13.79
CA GLY A 348 26.19 -2.26 -15.07
C GLY A 348 26.95 -1.67 -16.23
N GLY A 349 26.56 -2.06 -17.44
CA GLY A 349 27.13 -1.54 -18.67
C GLY A 349 26.56 -2.20 -19.91
N SER A 350 26.92 -1.63 -21.05
CA SER A 350 26.53 -2.07 -22.38
C SER A 350 27.78 -2.29 -23.24
N SER A 351 27.79 -3.39 -23.99
CA SER A 351 28.67 -3.62 -25.14
C SER A 351 27.82 -3.80 -26.41
N GLU A 352 28.46 -3.99 -27.56
CA GLU A 352 27.75 -4.16 -28.84
C GLU A 352 26.74 -5.31 -28.83
N ASN A 353 27.04 -6.42 -28.12
CA ASN A 353 26.22 -7.63 -28.11
C ASN A 353 25.62 -7.99 -26.75
N SER A 354 26.00 -7.31 -25.67
CA SER A 354 25.60 -7.69 -24.31
C SER A 354 25.33 -6.48 -23.42
N ASN A 355 24.24 -6.53 -22.69
CA ASN A 355 23.92 -5.57 -21.63
C ASN A 355 23.81 -6.32 -20.31
N TYR A 356 24.38 -5.75 -19.24
CA TYR A 356 24.29 -6.33 -17.92
C TYR A 356 23.99 -5.28 -16.86
N PHE A 357 23.27 -5.69 -15.83
CA PHE A 357 23.09 -4.95 -14.60
C PHE A 357 23.07 -5.95 -13.44
N THR A 358 23.79 -5.64 -12.38
CA THR A 358 23.76 -6.40 -11.14
C THR A 358 23.71 -5.45 -9.95
N SER A 359 23.04 -5.87 -8.90
CA SER A 359 22.97 -5.11 -7.66
C SER A 359 22.96 -6.00 -6.44
N PHE A 360 23.46 -5.45 -5.34
CA PHE A 360 23.44 -6.02 -4.01
C PHE A 360 22.92 -4.97 -3.05
N GLY A 361 21.97 -5.36 -2.20
CA GLY A 361 21.34 -4.47 -1.23
C GLY A 361 21.30 -5.08 0.17
N TYR A 362 21.53 -4.25 1.18
CA TYR A 362 21.26 -4.58 2.58
C TYR A 362 20.45 -3.47 3.24
N LEU A 363 19.31 -3.85 3.82
CA LEU A 363 18.40 -2.99 4.54
C LEU A 363 18.25 -3.50 5.96
N THR A 364 18.41 -2.63 6.95
CA THR A 364 17.96 -2.83 8.33
C THR A 364 17.04 -1.67 8.70
N ASP A 365 15.83 -1.99 9.14
CA ASP A 365 14.75 -1.04 9.41
C ASP A 365 14.11 -1.39 10.76
N LYS A 366 14.56 -0.72 11.81
CA LYS A 366 14.08 -0.92 13.18
C LYS A 366 12.88 -0.02 13.43
N GLY A 367 11.79 -0.56 13.95
CA GLY A 367 10.59 0.21 14.30
C GLY A 367 10.72 0.89 15.66
N TYR A 368 9.91 1.91 15.92
CA TYR A 368 9.92 2.59 17.22
C TYR A 368 9.35 1.73 18.35
N SER A 369 8.50 0.74 18.07
CA SER A 369 8.08 -0.25 19.07
C SER A 369 9.20 -1.24 19.35
N ILE A 370 9.37 -1.64 20.61
CA ILE A 370 10.30 -2.73 20.98
C ILE A 370 10.00 -4.01 20.19
N LYS A 371 11.05 -4.80 19.91
CA LYS A 371 10.97 -6.10 19.22
C LYS A 371 10.24 -6.05 17.85
N SER A 372 10.28 -4.87 17.22
CA SER A 372 9.81 -4.60 15.87
C SER A 372 10.98 -4.22 14.98
N ASP A 373 11.33 -5.08 14.02
CA ASP A 373 12.41 -4.79 13.07
C ASP A 373 12.26 -5.63 11.80
N PHE A 374 12.92 -5.16 10.74
CA PHE A 374 12.98 -5.82 9.45
C PHE A 374 14.39 -5.72 8.86
N GLU A 375 14.90 -6.84 8.39
CA GLU A 375 16.15 -6.93 7.66
C GLU A 375 15.92 -7.56 6.29
N ARG A 376 16.60 -7.05 5.27
CA ARG A 376 16.59 -7.61 3.91
C ARG A 376 17.98 -7.60 3.31
N PHE A 377 18.40 -8.77 2.82
CA PHE A 377 19.45 -8.90 1.82
C PHE A 377 18.80 -9.12 0.47
N SER A 378 19.26 -8.43 -0.56
CA SER A 378 18.76 -8.56 -1.93
C SER A 378 19.91 -8.63 -2.92
N GLY A 379 19.77 -9.47 -3.94
CA GLY A 379 20.67 -9.54 -5.08
C GLY A 379 19.89 -9.58 -6.38
N ARG A 380 20.40 -8.91 -7.41
CA ARG A 380 19.79 -8.87 -8.74
C ARG A 380 20.82 -9.10 -9.85
N LEU A 381 20.37 -9.76 -10.91
CA LEU A 381 21.08 -9.95 -12.16
C LEU A 381 20.12 -9.76 -13.34
N ASN A 382 20.41 -8.79 -14.19
CA ASN A 382 19.73 -8.55 -15.46
C ASN A 382 20.76 -8.69 -16.58
N LEU A 383 20.52 -9.58 -17.53
CA LEU A 383 21.38 -9.87 -18.67
C LEU A 383 20.53 -9.89 -19.95
N ASP A 384 20.95 -9.13 -20.96
CA ASP A 384 20.41 -9.21 -22.31
C ASP A 384 21.56 -9.46 -23.29
N ASN A 385 21.45 -10.49 -24.12
CA ASN A 385 22.48 -10.87 -25.08
C ASN A 385 21.90 -11.00 -26.50
N LYS A 386 22.56 -10.36 -27.46
CA LYS A 386 22.35 -10.57 -28.88
C LYS A 386 23.28 -11.70 -29.34
N ILE A 387 22.79 -12.94 -29.29
CA ILE A 387 23.58 -14.15 -29.63
C ILE A 387 23.86 -14.19 -31.12
N LYS A 388 22.84 -13.89 -31.93
CA LYS A 388 22.90 -13.74 -33.39
C LYS A 388 21.93 -12.62 -33.81
N PRO A 389 22.04 -12.07 -35.03
CA PRO A 389 21.05 -11.10 -35.52
C PRO A 389 19.60 -11.60 -35.46
N TRP A 390 19.39 -12.91 -35.55
CA TRP A 390 18.09 -13.57 -35.47
C TRP A 390 17.73 -14.10 -34.06
N LEU A 391 18.63 -14.03 -33.08
CA LEU A 391 18.40 -14.59 -31.74
C LEU A 391 18.92 -13.66 -30.64
N ASN A 392 17.98 -13.18 -29.84
CA ASN A 392 18.25 -12.47 -28.60
C ASN A 392 17.85 -13.38 -27.43
N SER A 393 18.66 -13.41 -26.38
CA SER A 393 18.33 -14.07 -25.12
C SER A 393 18.42 -13.08 -23.97
N GLY A 394 17.62 -13.30 -22.93
CA GLY A 394 17.77 -12.54 -21.71
C GLY A 394 17.43 -13.33 -20.47
N LEU A 395 18.03 -12.92 -19.36
CA LEU A 395 17.85 -13.47 -18.04
C LEU A 395 17.69 -12.32 -17.05
N ASN A 396 16.60 -12.36 -16.30
CA ASN A 396 16.35 -11.52 -15.16
C ASN A 396 16.21 -12.44 -13.95
N LEU A 397 16.99 -12.19 -12.90
CA LEU A 397 16.97 -12.99 -11.69
C LEU A 397 17.12 -12.08 -10.49
N SER A 398 16.33 -12.34 -9.47
CA SER A 398 16.44 -11.71 -8.17
C SER A 398 16.28 -12.72 -7.05
N TYR A 399 17.05 -12.51 -6.00
CA TYR A 399 16.97 -13.24 -4.76
C TYR A 399 16.85 -12.26 -3.60
N SER A 400 16.00 -12.59 -2.63
CA SER A 400 15.95 -11.86 -1.37
C SER A 400 15.85 -12.82 -0.20
N ARG A 401 16.50 -12.44 0.91
CA ARG A 401 16.32 -13.04 2.22
C ARG A 401 15.89 -11.96 3.18
N THR A 402 14.78 -12.18 3.87
CA THR A 402 14.28 -11.24 4.87
C THR A 402 14.08 -11.89 6.22
N THR A 403 14.31 -11.12 7.27
CA THR A 403 13.96 -11.46 8.65
C THR A 403 13.10 -10.35 9.22
N ARG A 404 12.01 -10.71 9.85
CA ARG A 404 11.07 -9.74 10.44
C ARG A 404 10.69 -10.16 11.84
N ASN A 405 10.82 -9.24 12.79
CA ASN A 405 10.34 -9.39 14.16
C ASN A 405 9.13 -8.48 14.39
N ASN A 406 8.10 -8.99 15.06
CA ASN A 406 6.90 -8.22 15.37
C ASN A 406 6.19 -8.66 16.66
N ASN A 407 6.97 -8.99 17.69
CA ASN A 407 6.37 -9.35 18.97
C ASN A 407 5.72 -8.11 19.62
N GLY A 408 4.62 -8.31 20.35
CA GLY A 408 3.84 -7.20 20.94
C GLY A 408 2.89 -6.46 19.98
N GLN A 409 2.68 -7.00 18.77
CA GLN A 409 1.88 -6.36 17.70
C GLN A 409 0.70 -7.22 17.26
N THR A 410 0.20 -8.07 18.15
CA THR A 410 -1.03 -8.85 17.96
C THR A 410 -2.27 -7.97 18.06
N SER A 411 -3.43 -8.53 17.69
CA SER A 411 -4.75 -7.92 17.89
C SER A 411 -5.46 -8.57 19.08
N ASP A 412 -4.76 -8.67 20.20
CA ASP A 412 -5.20 -9.27 21.47
C ASP A 412 -4.53 -8.56 22.65
N SER A 413 -4.66 -9.12 23.86
CA SER A 413 -4.07 -8.53 25.07
C SER A 413 -2.54 -8.45 25.04
N GLY A 414 -1.86 -9.19 24.16
CA GLY A 414 -0.42 -9.10 23.95
C GLY A 414 0.01 -7.85 23.16
N SER A 415 -0.92 -7.02 22.70
CA SER A 415 -0.62 -5.81 21.95
C SER A 415 -0.10 -4.68 22.84
N ILE A 416 1.08 -4.17 22.53
CA ILE A 416 1.66 -2.99 23.19
C ILE A 416 0.77 -1.77 22.93
N PHE A 417 0.28 -1.60 21.71
CA PHE A 417 -0.51 -0.42 21.31
C PHE A 417 -1.83 -0.33 22.08
N TRP A 418 -2.53 -1.46 22.22
CA TRP A 418 -3.76 -1.51 23.01
C TRP A 418 -3.48 -1.18 24.48
N PHE A 419 -2.42 -1.76 25.05
CA PHE A 419 -2.01 -1.47 26.43
C PHE A 419 -1.72 0.02 26.66
N MET A 420 -0.95 0.67 25.77
CA MET A 420 -0.56 2.08 25.98
C MET A 420 -1.77 3.01 26.04
N ASP A 421 -2.76 2.82 25.17
CA ASP A 421 -3.91 3.72 25.13
C ASP A 421 -4.96 3.36 26.21
N ASN A 422 -5.00 2.11 26.67
CA ASN A 422 -6.09 1.61 27.52
C ASN A 422 -5.67 1.32 28.96
N MET A 423 -4.38 1.32 29.32
CA MET A 423 -3.93 1.11 30.69
C MET A 423 -4.31 2.30 31.59
N PRO A 424 -5.07 2.08 32.67
CA PRO A 424 -5.28 3.11 33.67
C PRO A 424 -3.95 3.60 34.28
N PRO A 425 -3.75 4.92 34.44
CA PRO A 425 -2.49 5.48 34.94
C PRO A 425 -2.21 5.14 36.42
N ILE A 426 -3.13 4.43 37.09
CA ILE A 426 -2.99 3.99 38.48
C ILE A 426 -2.24 2.66 38.63
N PHE A 427 -2.03 1.91 37.54
CA PHE A 427 -1.35 0.61 37.60
C PHE A 427 0.14 0.73 37.21
N PRO A 428 1.06 0.24 38.05
CA PRO A 428 2.50 0.28 37.77
C PRO A 428 2.90 -0.70 36.66
N LEU A 429 4.08 -0.47 36.07
CA LEU A 429 4.66 -1.40 35.10
C LEU A 429 5.20 -2.67 35.76
N PHE A 430 5.79 -2.50 36.95
CA PHE A 430 6.45 -3.54 37.72
C PHE A 430 5.66 -3.92 38.96
N GLU A 431 5.79 -5.17 39.39
CA GLU A 431 5.27 -5.63 40.67
C GLU A 431 5.98 -4.91 41.82
N ARG A 432 5.21 -4.63 42.87
CA ARG A 432 5.66 -3.88 44.03
C ARG A 432 5.22 -4.57 45.31
N ASP A 433 6.01 -4.42 46.36
CA ASP A 433 5.67 -4.89 47.70
C ASP A 433 4.67 -3.95 48.40
N ALA A 434 4.35 -4.24 49.66
CA ALA A 434 3.38 -3.48 50.44
C ALA A 434 3.82 -2.03 50.74
N ASP A 435 5.14 -1.78 50.79
CA ASP A 435 5.74 -0.46 51.01
C ASP A 435 5.85 0.34 49.71
N GLY A 436 5.64 -0.32 48.57
CA GLY A 436 5.63 0.27 47.24
C GLY A 436 6.96 0.14 46.51
N GLU A 437 7.92 -0.63 47.03
CA GLU A 437 9.22 -0.86 46.39
C GLU A 437 9.10 -1.92 45.29
N LYS A 438 9.91 -1.79 44.22
CA LYS A 438 9.87 -2.73 43.08
C LYS A 438 10.48 -4.07 43.45
N ILE A 439 9.83 -5.15 43.05
CA ILE A 439 10.32 -6.51 43.33
C ILE A 439 11.34 -6.93 42.27
N PRO A 440 12.57 -7.36 42.64
CA PRO A 440 13.56 -7.85 41.68
C PRO A 440 13.12 -9.11 40.93
N ASP A 441 13.45 -9.21 39.64
CA ASP A 441 13.21 -10.43 38.83
C ASP A 441 14.33 -11.46 39.04
N PRO A 442 14.03 -12.66 39.59
CA PRO A 442 15.03 -13.68 39.86
C PRO A 442 15.45 -14.49 38.62
N ILE A 443 14.73 -14.38 37.49
CA ILE A 443 14.93 -15.15 36.27
C ILE A 443 15.67 -14.32 35.22
N TYR A 444 15.16 -13.14 34.89
CA TYR A 444 15.71 -12.28 33.83
C TYR A 444 16.54 -11.10 34.33
N GLY A 445 16.55 -10.86 35.65
CA GLY A 445 17.16 -9.68 36.25
C GLY A 445 16.34 -8.40 36.00
N GLY A 446 16.68 -7.33 36.70
CA GLY A 446 15.84 -6.13 36.76
C GLY A 446 14.69 -6.31 37.75
N TYR A 447 13.47 -5.94 37.35
CA TYR A 447 12.28 -5.99 38.20
C TYR A 447 11.17 -6.81 37.54
N LEU A 448 10.37 -7.50 38.35
CA LEU A 448 9.23 -8.30 37.90
C LEU A 448 8.17 -7.40 37.28
N TYR A 449 7.67 -7.77 36.10
CA TYR A 449 6.57 -7.05 35.45
C TYR A 449 5.23 -7.37 36.11
N ASP A 450 4.38 -6.36 36.27
CA ASP A 450 3.02 -6.54 36.81
C ASP A 450 2.10 -7.17 35.76
N TYR A 451 1.83 -8.47 35.95
CA TYR A 451 0.82 -9.22 35.21
C TYR A 451 -0.59 -9.09 35.80
N GLY A 452 -0.75 -8.40 36.93
CA GLY A 452 -2.04 -8.16 37.58
C GLY A 452 -2.64 -9.38 38.29
N ARG A 453 -1.85 -10.44 38.51
CA ARG A 453 -2.31 -11.70 39.14
C ARG A 453 -2.57 -11.52 40.63
N GLU A 454 -1.58 -11.01 41.34
CA GLU A 454 -1.65 -10.82 42.81
C GLU A 454 -2.67 -9.75 43.20
N THR A 455 -2.81 -8.71 42.37
CA THR A 455 -3.74 -7.60 42.59
C THR A 455 -5.13 -7.85 41.99
N ALA A 456 -5.34 -8.94 41.26
CA ALA A 456 -6.53 -9.17 40.45
C ALA A 456 -6.89 -7.93 39.59
N ARG A 457 -5.88 -7.33 38.94
CA ARG A 457 -6.01 -6.13 38.10
C ARG A 457 -7.10 -6.35 37.07
N ARG A 458 -8.12 -5.48 37.06
CA ARG A 458 -9.28 -5.62 36.17
C ARG A 458 -8.91 -5.46 34.70
N PHE A 459 -8.05 -4.50 34.39
CA PHE A 459 -7.51 -4.37 33.04
C PHE A 459 -6.43 -5.42 32.78
N ALA A 460 -6.61 -6.19 31.69
CA ALA A 460 -5.63 -7.14 31.18
C ALA A 460 -5.03 -8.08 32.26
N ASN A 461 -5.90 -8.69 33.09
CA ASN A 461 -5.46 -9.66 34.09
C ASN A 461 -4.62 -10.77 33.44
N SER A 462 -3.53 -11.16 34.08
CA SER A 462 -2.59 -12.20 33.67
C SER A 462 -1.86 -11.91 32.36
N THR A 463 -1.86 -10.66 31.91
CA THR A 463 -1.14 -10.21 30.72
C THR A 463 -0.30 -8.98 31.03
N ASN A 464 0.88 -8.89 30.42
CA ASN A 464 1.67 -7.67 30.35
C ASN A 464 2.32 -7.66 28.97
N SER A 465 1.80 -6.82 28.07
CA SER A 465 2.22 -6.84 26.66
C SER A 465 3.69 -6.49 26.46
N LEU A 466 4.27 -5.64 27.33
CA LEU A 466 5.69 -5.30 27.29
C LEU A 466 6.57 -6.47 27.70
N ALA A 467 6.19 -7.16 28.78
CA ALA A 467 6.88 -8.37 29.23
C ALA A 467 6.77 -9.49 28.19
N ASP A 468 5.56 -9.74 27.69
CA ASP A 468 5.30 -10.77 26.68
C ASP A 468 6.03 -10.47 25.37
N ALA A 469 6.12 -9.19 24.97
CA ALA A 469 6.93 -8.75 23.84
C ALA A 469 8.43 -9.00 24.09
N THR A 470 8.91 -8.68 25.29
CA THR A 470 10.33 -8.72 25.65
C THR A 470 10.86 -10.15 25.76
N TYR A 471 10.13 -11.04 26.43
CA TYR A 471 10.54 -12.41 26.72
C TYR A 471 10.05 -13.43 25.67
N GLY A 472 8.95 -13.14 24.99
CA GLY A 472 8.47 -13.93 23.87
C GLY A 472 9.27 -13.69 22.59
N LEU A 473 8.90 -14.44 21.54
CA LEU A 473 9.44 -14.28 20.20
C LEU A 473 8.32 -14.40 19.18
N ARG A 474 8.29 -13.49 18.21
CA ARG A 474 7.51 -13.64 16.98
C ARG A 474 8.36 -13.19 15.80
N ARG A 475 8.76 -14.16 14.97
CA ARG A 475 9.76 -13.95 13.92
C ARG A 475 9.36 -14.68 12.64
N ALA A 476 9.60 -14.04 11.50
CA ALA A 476 9.46 -14.66 10.19
C ALA A 476 10.80 -14.60 9.44
N TYR A 477 11.18 -15.71 8.82
CA TYR A 477 12.28 -15.81 7.87
C TYR A 477 11.71 -16.12 6.51
N ARG A 478 12.09 -15.34 5.50
CA ARG A 478 11.61 -15.54 4.14
C ARG A 478 12.76 -15.55 3.15
N ASN A 479 12.70 -16.49 2.22
CA ASN A 479 13.55 -16.56 1.04
C ASN A 479 12.66 -16.45 -0.19
N GLU A 480 13.06 -15.64 -1.16
CA GLU A 480 12.29 -15.44 -2.38
C GLU A 480 13.21 -15.39 -3.59
N ILE A 481 12.87 -16.14 -4.63
CA ILE A 481 13.53 -16.11 -5.94
C ILE A 481 12.48 -15.72 -6.96
N ASN A 482 12.79 -14.70 -7.75
CA ASN A 482 11.96 -14.30 -8.88
C ASN A 482 12.84 -14.16 -10.10
N GLY A 483 12.44 -14.78 -11.21
CA GLY A 483 13.21 -14.69 -12.43
C GLY A 483 12.40 -14.90 -13.69
N ARG A 484 12.99 -14.45 -14.79
CA ARG A 484 12.48 -14.58 -16.14
C ARG A 484 13.63 -14.92 -17.07
N ALA A 485 13.50 -16.00 -17.80
CA ALA A 485 14.38 -16.32 -18.93
C ALA A 485 13.57 -16.22 -20.22
N TYR A 486 14.14 -15.63 -21.26
CA TYR A 486 13.46 -15.52 -22.55
C TYR A 486 14.40 -15.68 -23.74
N LEU A 487 13.85 -16.21 -24.82
CA LEU A 487 14.45 -16.31 -26.14
C LEU A 487 13.54 -15.59 -27.12
N ASN A 488 14.09 -14.63 -27.86
CA ASN A 488 13.38 -13.88 -28.88
C ASN A 488 14.06 -14.10 -30.23
N PHE A 489 13.30 -14.71 -31.14
CA PHE A 489 13.72 -15.07 -32.49
C PHE A 489 13.19 -14.04 -33.48
N ASN A 490 14.08 -13.32 -34.18
CA ASN A 490 13.70 -12.49 -35.33
C ASN A 490 13.63 -13.41 -36.55
N ILE A 491 12.44 -13.90 -36.88
CA ILE A 491 12.22 -14.90 -37.93
C ILE A 491 12.46 -14.25 -39.31
N ILE A 492 11.79 -13.12 -39.54
CA ILE A 492 11.97 -12.25 -40.69
C ILE A 492 11.82 -10.80 -40.22
N GLU A 493 12.15 -9.84 -41.07
CA GLU A 493 11.95 -8.43 -40.75
C GLU A 493 10.51 -8.15 -40.31
N GLY A 494 10.37 -7.52 -39.13
CA GLY A 494 9.08 -7.22 -38.52
C GLY A 494 8.41 -8.39 -37.78
N LEU A 495 8.79 -9.66 -38.01
CA LEU A 495 8.19 -10.83 -37.34
C LEU A 495 9.12 -11.42 -36.27
N THR A 496 8.68 -11.37 -35.02
CA THR A 496 9.40 -11.92 -33.87
C THR A 496 8.59 -13.02 -33.18
N PHE A 497 9.27 -14.09 -32.78
CA PHE A 497 8.72 -15.11 -31.89
C PHE A 497 9.46 -15.08 -30.54
N GLU A 498 8.72 -14.86 -29.48
CA GLU A 498 9.24 -14.83 -28.12
C GLU A 498 8.73 -16.02 -27.33
N ASN A 499 9.66 -16.77 -26.74
CA ASN A 499 9.39 -17.80 -25.76
C ASN A 499 9.98 -17.36 -24.42
N SER A 500 9.17 -17.30 -23.36
CA SER A 500 9.66 -16.90 -22.04
C SER A 500 9.09 -17.74 -20.91
N LEU A 501 9.94 -18.02 -19.93
CA LEU A 501 9.63 -18.73 -18.70
C LEU A 501 9.86 -17.78 -17.51
N GLY A 502 8.78 -17.47 -16.80
CA GLY A 502 8.81 -16.79 -15.51
C GLY A 502 8.71 -17.80 -14.37
N ILE A 503 9.49 -17.60 -13.31
CA ILE A 503 9.48 -18.43 -12.10
C ILE A 503 9.41 -17.52 -10.87
N ASN A 504 8.54 -17.89 -9.92
CA ASN A 504 8.43 -17.29 -8.60
C ASN A 504 8.47 -18.40 -7.56
N TYR A 505 9.44 -18.34 -6.66
CA TYR A 505 9.56 -19.23 -5.51
C TYR A 505 9.58 -18.41 -4.24
N TYR A 506 8.72 -18.77 -3.29
CA TYR A 506 8.58 -18.11 -2.01
C TYR A 506 8.60 -19.16 -0.91
N HIS A 507 9.47 -19.01 0.08
CA HIS A 507 9.51 -19.84 1.27
C HIS A 507 9.49 -18.97 2.52
N ASN A 508 8.58 -19.25 3.45
CA ASN A 508 8.44 -18.51 4.70
C ASN A 508 8.33 -19.44 5.90
N LYS A 509 9.26 -19.33 6.85
CA LYS A 509 9.19 -19.95 8.19
C LYS A 509 8.82 -18.88 9.21
N SER A 510 7.62 -18.99 9.77
CA SER A 510 7.18 -18.17 10.91
C SER A 510 7.33 -18.97 12.20
N VAL A 511 7.89 -18.35 13.24
CA VAL A 511 8.06 -18.93 14.57
C VAL A 511 7.41 -17.99 15.59
N SER A 512 6.62 -18.56 16.50
CA SER A 512 6.11 -17.88 17.68
C SER A 512 6.49 -18.68 18.92
N ARG A 513 7.06 -18.03 19.94
CA ARG A 513 7.40 -18.66 21.22
C ARG A 513 6.91 -17.78 22.36
N ASN A 514 6.23 -18.40 23.32
CA ASN A 514 5.80 -17.77 24.55
C ASN A 514 6.63 -18.32 25.70
N SER A 515 7.04 -17.44 26.62
CA SER A 515 7.94 -17.78 27.72
C SER A 515 7.34 -18.83 28.64
N LYS A 516 8.20 -19.70 29.19
CA LYS A 516 7.83 -20.65 30.24
C LYS A 516 7.73 -20.05 31.64
N PHE A 517 8.38 -18.91 31.89
CA PHE A 517 8.52 -18.34 33.23
C PHE A 517 7.42 -17.31 33.56
N TYR A 518 6.95 -16.55 32.57
CA TYR A 518 5.93 -15.52 32.75
C TYR A 518 4.92 -15.53 31.59
N GLY A 519 3.82 -14.78 31.75
CA GLY A 519 2.81 -14.59 30.71
C GLY A 519 1.83 -15.75 30.53
N ASN A 520 1.16 -15.75 29.38
CA ASN A 520 0.01 -16.61 29.08
C ASN A 520 0.35 -18.12 29.00
N SER A 521 1.61 -18.47 28.75
CA SER A 521 2.07 -19.85 28.58
C SER A 521 2.83 -20.38 29.80
N PHE A 522 2.83 -19.63 30.91
CA PHE A 522 3.40 -20.07 32.18
C PHE A 522 2.80 -21.40 32.66
N SER A 523 1.46 -21.52 32.64
CA SER A 523 0.74 -22.74 33.10
C SER A 523 1.01 -23.98 32.26
N THR A 524 1.49 -23.80 31.01
CA THR A 524 1.87 -24.89 30.10
C THR A 524 3.38 -25.09 30.02
N ASN A 525 4.16 -24.39 30.86
CA ASN A 525 5.62 -24.39 30.90
C ASN A 525 6.23 -23.99 29.54
N GLY A 526 5.66 -22.96 28.92
CA GLY A 526 6.09 -22.40 27.64
C GLY A 526 5.49 -23.12 26.44
N ALA A 527 5.42 -22.39 25.32
CA ALA A 527 4.87 -22.90 24.06
C ALA A 527 5.66 -22.38 22.86
N ILE A 528 5.76 -23.21 21.82
CA ILE A 528 6.34 -22.85 20.54
C ILE A 528 5.46 -23.33 19.39
N SER A 529 5.27 -22.47 18.40
CA SER A 529 4.54 -22.76 17.17
C SER A 529 5.40 -22.39 15.97
N GLN A 530 5.41 -23.25 14.95
CA GLN A 530 6.02 -22.94 13.66
C GLN A 530 5.01 -23.15 12.54
N THR A 531 5.06 -22.26 11.54
CA THR A 531 4.36 -22.44 10.26
C THR A 531 5.36 -22.26 9.14
N ARG A 532 5.38 -23.19 8.20
CA ARG A 532 6.17 -23.12 6.97
C ARG A 532 5.20 -23.04 5.80
N THR A 533 5.45 -22.07 4.93
CA THR A 533 4.69 -21.88 3.70
C THR A 533 5.66 -21.87 2.55
N GLU A 534 5.43 -22.72 1.56
CA GLU A 534 6.17 -22.77 0.31
C GLU A 534 5.20 -22.53 -0.85
N THR A 535 5.52 -21.56 -1.69
CA THR A 535 4.75 -21.24 -2.88
C THR A 535 5.66 -21.32 -4.09
N PHE A 536 5.21 -22.03 -5.11
CA PHE A 536 5.89 -22.12 -6.39
C PHE A 536 4.91 -21.78 -7.51
N SER A 537 5.32 -20.86 -8.39
CA SER A 537 4.57 -20.54 -9.59
C SER A 537 5.51 -20.41 -10.77
N TYR A 538 5.06 -20.89 -11.92
CA TYR A 538 5.72 -20.62 -13.19
C TYR A 538 4.71 -20.12 -14.22
N THR A 539 5.20 -19.29 -15.13
CA THR A 539 4.43 -18.79 -16.28
C THR A 539 5.22 -19.06 -17.55
N LEU A 540 4.64 -19.77 -18.50
CA LEU A 540 5.21 -20.00 -19.83
C LEU A 540 4.43 -19.17 -20.84
N LEU A 541 5.14 -18.34 -21.61
CA LEU A 541 4.57 -17.49 -22.66
C LEU A 541 5.20 -17.82 -24.01
N ASN A 542 4.35 -18.02 -25.00
CA ASN A 542 4.71 -18.12 -26.42
C ASN A 542 4.01 -16.98 -27.17
N LEU A 543 4.76 -16.06 -27.77
CA LEU A 543 4.24 -14.83 -28.35
C LEU A 543 4.80 -14.61 -29.76
N LEU A 544 3.93 -14.51 -30.74
CA LEU A 544 4.25 -14.03 -32.08
C LEU A 544 3.87 -12.56 -32.19
N ARG A 545 4.76 -11.73 -32.75
CA ARG A 545 4.50 -10.32 -33.03
C ARG A 545 4.97 -9.95 -34.42
N TYR A 546 4.11 -9.28 -35.17
CA TYR A 546 4.40 -8.72 -36.48
C TYR A 546 4.22 -7.21 -36.47
N ARG A 547 5.27 -6.46 -36.86
CA ARG A 547 5.27 -5.01 -37.01
C ARG A 547 5.58 -4.65 -38.45
N LYS A 548 4.76 -3.80 -39.07
CA LYS A 548 4.99 -3.33 -40.43
C LYS A 548 4.52 -1.89 -40.63
N ALA A 549 5.39 -1.06 -41.18
CA ALA A 549 5.00 0.18 -41.85
C ALA A 549 4.52 -0.17 -43.26
N ILE A 550 3.22 0.00 -43.54
CA ILE A 550 2.63 -0.25 -44.85
C ILE A 550 3.04 0.86 -45.83
N ASN A 551 3.09 2.09 -45.33
CA ASN A 551 3.61 3.29 -45.98
C ASN A 551 3.96 4.33 -44.91
N ASP A 552 4.37 5.53 -45.29
CA ASP A 552 4.80 6.61 -44.39
C ASP A 552 3.73 7.04 -43.37
N PHE A 553 2.46 6.71 -43.62
CA PHE A 553 1.32 7.12 -42.81
C PHE A 553 0.60 5.95 -42.12
N ASN A 554 0.97 4.70 -42.37
CA ASN A 554 0.21 3.54 -41.90
C ASN A 554 1.13 2.53 -41.24
N ASN A 555 1.06 2.44 -39.92
CA ASN A 555 1.79 1.45 -39.14
C ASN A 555 0.82 0.45 -38.50
N ILE A 556 1.14 -0.84 -38.61
CA ILE A 556 0.37 -1.91 -37.98
C ILE A 556 1.27 -2.78 -37.11
N GLU A 557 0.80 -3.10 -35.92
CA GLU A 557 1.36 -4.14 -35.07
C GLU A 557 0.26 -5.17 -34.76
N VAL A 558 0.57 -6.45 -34.97
CA VAL A 558 -0.31 -7.56 -34.61
C VAL A 558 0.45 -8.52 -33.72
N LEU A 559 -0.17 -9.02 -32.66
CA LEU A 559 0.37 -10.09 -31.83
C LEU A 559 -0.65 -11.20 -31.59
N ALA A 560 -0.14 -12.41 -31.39
CA ALA A 560 -0.89 -13.58 -30.96
C ALA A 560 -0.04 -14.37 -29.95
N ALA A 561 -0.66 -14.85 -28.88
CA ALA A 561 0.04 -15.54 -27.80
C ALA A 561 -0.77 -16.65 -27.13
N HIS A 562 -0.01 -17.59 -26.58
CA HIS A 562 -0.46 -18.63 -25.67
C HIS A 562 0.32 -18.49 -24.35
N GLU A 563 -0.40 -18.54 -23.24
CA GLU A 563 0.18 -18.44 -21.91
C GLU A 563 -0.39 -19.51 -20.99
N ILE A 564 0.48 -20.15 -20.20
CA ILE A 564 0.12 -21.05 -19.12
C ILE A 564 0.70 -20.52 -17.83
N GLN A 565 -0.09 -20.52 -16.77
CA GLN A 565 0.36 -20.32 -15.40
C GLN A 565 -0.04 -21.51 -14.54
N ASP A 566 0.89 -21.97 -13.71
CA ASP A 566 0.59 -22.91 -12.63
C ASP A 566 1.05 -22.30 -11.31
N PHE A 567 0.28 -22.56 -10.25
CA PHE A 567 0.54 -22.06 -8.91
C PHE A 567 0.24 -23.16 -7.89
N SER A 568 1.19 -23.43 -7.00
CA SER A 568 1.01 -24.31 -5.85
C SER A 568 1.44 -23.63 -4.56
N ASN A 569 0.72 -23.92 -3.48
CA ASN A 569 0.98 -23.43 -2.13
C ASN A 569 0.93 -24.61 -1.16
N ASN A 570 2.07 -24.93 -0.56
CA ASN A 570 2.23 -25.95 0.47
C ASN A 570 2.36 -25.28 1.84
N VAL A 571 1.58 -25.76 2.81
CA VAL A 571 1.59 -25.26 4.19
C VAL A 571 1.83 -26.41 5.14
N LEU A 572 2.75 -26.21 6.09
CA LEU A 572 2.97 -27.06 7.26
C LEU A 572 2.83 -26.20 8.51
N SER A 573 2.01 -26.63 9.47
CA SER A 573 1.86 -25.96 10.76
C SER A 573 1.93 -26.96 11.91
N GLY A 574 2.59 -26.56 13.00
CA GLY A 574 2.72 -27.37 14.20
C GLY A 574 2.93 -26.52 15.44
N SER A 575 2.57 -27.07 16.60
CA SER A 575 2.84 -26.46 17.90
C SER A 575 3.20 -27.49 18.95
N LYS A 576 4.04 -27.08 19.90
CA LYS A 576 4.47 -27.89 21.04
C LYS A 576 4.51 -27.02 22.31
N ARG A 577 4.36 -27.65 23.47
CA ARG A 577 4.46 -27.02 24.80
C ARG A 577 5.43 -27.79 25.70
N GLN A 578 5.63 -27.31 26.93
CA GLN A 578 6.63 -27.83 27.87
C GLN A 578 8.06 -27.62 27.34
N LEU A 579 8.47 -26.35 27.27
CA LEU A 579 9.79 -25.96 26.80
C LEU A 579 10.89 -26.35 27.81
N VAL A 580 11.97 -26.89 27.29
CA VAL A 580 13.20 -27.16 28.05
C VAL A 580 13.94 -25.84 28.26
N ARG A 581 14.29 -25.14 27.17
CA ARG A 581 14.96 -23.83 27.16
C ARG A 581 14.03 -22.73 26.68
N ASP A 582 14.18 -21.52 27.20
CA ASP A 582 13.33 -20.38 26.80
C ASP A 582 13.90 -19.55 25.64
N ASP A 583 15.00 -19.98 25.02
CA ASP A 583 15.73 -19.24 23.98
C ASP A 583 15.71 -19.93 22.60
N SER A 584 15.41 -21.22 22.53
CA SER A 584 15.42 -21.98 21.28
C SER A 584 14.16 -21.76 20.43
N GLU A 585 14.34 -21.81 19.11
CA GLU A 585 13.28 -21.69 18.10
C GLU A 585 12.82 -23.04 17.55
N GLU A 586 13.37 -24.16 18.01
CA GLU A 586 13.14 -25.48 17.40
C GLU A 586 12.17 -26.37 18.20
N PHE A 587 11.39 -27.19 17.49
CA PHE A 587 10.42 -28.09 18.12
C PHE A 587 11.03 -29.14 19.04
N ASP A 588 12.30 -29.51 18.83
CA ASP A 588 13.01 -30.45 19.69
C ASP A 588 13.21 -29.92 21.12
N ASN A 589 13.08 -28.60 21.29
CA ASN A 589 13.12 -27.94 22.59
C ASN A 589 11.85 -28.12 23.44
N ALA A 590 10.82 -28.80 22.92
CA ALA A 590 9.53 -28.96 23.59
C ALA A 590 9.15 -30.45 23.69
N VAL A 591 8.39 -30.84 24.73
CA VAL A 591 8.07 -32.27 24.96
C VAL A 591 6.71 -32.65 24.39
N VAL A 592 5.67 -31.85 24.65
CA VAL A 592 4.28 -32.23 24.33
C VAL A 592 3.88 -31.66 22.98
N THR A 593 3.47 -32.53 22.07
CA THR A 593 3.10 -32.19 20.69
C THR A 593 1.59 -32.07 20.52
N PHE A 594 1.14 -30.98 19.90
CA PHE A 594 -0.21 -30.92 19.33
C PHE A 594 -0.19 -31.48 17.91
N PRO A 595 -1.32 -32.01 17.38
CA PRO A 595 -1.38 -32.54 16.02
C PRO A 595 -0.87 -31.53 14.98
N PHE A 596 0.00 -31.99 14.08
CA PHE A 596 0.50 -31.18 12.97
C PHE A 596 -0.52 -31.20 11.83
N SER A 597 -0.53 -30.14 11.02
CA SER A 597 -1.32 -30.08 9.80
C SER A 597 -0.41 -29.76 8.61
N SER A 598 -0.64 -30.43 7.49
CA SER A 598 0.03 -30.16 6.23
C SER A 598 -0.94 -30.32 5.08
N TYR A 599 -0.89 -29.42 4.10
CA TYR A 599 -1.73 -29.49 2.91
C TYR A 599 -1.10 -28.74 1.72
N THR A 600 -1.57 -29.05 0.52
CA THR A 600 -1.19 -28.38 -0.73
C THR A 600 -2.46 -27.95 -1.47
N GLU A 601 -2.47 -26.72 -1.96
CA GLU A 601 -3.56 -26.15 -2.75
C GLU A 601 -2.97 -25.44 -3.97
N GLY A 602 -3.77 -25.23 -5.01
CA GLY A 602 -3.25 -24.60 -6.22
C GLY A 602 -4.30 -24.29 -7.26
N PHE A 603 -3.87 -23.63 -8.33
CA PHE A 603 -4.67 -23.42 -9.53
C PHE A 603 -3.78 -23.35 -10.76
N SER A 604 -4.38 -23.62 -11.91
CA SER A 604 -3.75 -23.44 -13.21
C SER A 604 -4.64 -22.57 -14.09
N VAL A 605 -4.01 -21.74 -14.91
CA VAL A 605 -4.68 -20.91 -15.93
C VAL A 605 -4.04 -21.17 -17.27
N GLU A 606 -4.85 -21.40 -18.28
CA GLU A 606 -4.44 -21.44 -19.67
C GLU A 606 -5.10 -20.31 -20.44
N SER A 607 -4.39 -19.68 -21.39
CA SER A 607 -4.91 -18.51 -22.08
C SER A 607 -4.42 -18.40 -23.51
N PHE A 608 -5.32 -17.93 -24.39
CA PHE A 608 -5.03 -17.56 -25.77
C PHE A 608 -5.46 -16.13 -26.01
N PHE A 609 -4.61 -15.30 -26.58
CA PHE A 609 -4.93 -13.90 -26.80
C PHE A 609 -4.23 -13.28 -28.01
N GLY A 610 -4.82 -12.21 -28.52
CA GLY A 610 -4.27 -11.42 -29.61
C GLY A 610 -4.58 -9.94 -29.45
N GLN A 611 -3.76 -9.11 -30.07
CA GLN A 611 -3.93 -7.66 -30.08
C GLN A 611 -3.50 -7.09 -31.43
N VAL A 612 -4.21 -6.05 -31.88
CA VAL A 612 -3.90 -5.27 -33.06
C VAL A 612 -3.78 -3.81 -32.64
N ASN A 613 -2.66 -3.18 -32.98
CA ASN A 613 -2.45 -1.75 -32.87
C ASN A 613 -2.29 -1.16 -34.28
N TYR A 614 -2.94 -0.04 -34.52
CA TYR A 614 -2.87 0.68 -35.79
C TYR A 614 -2.62 2.16 -35.53
N ASP A 615 -1.69 2.71 -36.28
CA ASP A 615 -1.32 4.12 -36.25
C ASP A 615 -1.47 4.67 -37.66
N PHE A 616 -2.30 5.72 -37.75
CA PHE A 616 -2.48 6.50 -38.95
C PHE A 616 -1.87 7.91 -38.77
N ASN A 617 -0.80 8.14 -39.52
CA ASN A 617 -0.09 9.41 -39.66
C ASN A 617 0.40 10.02 -38.32
N ASN A 618 0.65 9.20 -37.29
CA ASN A 618 0.96 9.66 -35.94
C ASN A 618 -0.08 10.60 -35.33
N LYS A 619 -1.32 10.58 -35.85
CA LYS A 619 -2.45 11.41 -35.40
C LYS A 619 -3.55 10.57 -34.78
N TYR A 620 -3.86 9.42 -35.40
CA TYR A 620 -4.95 8.55 -34.98
C TYR A 620 -4.39 7.17 -34.61
N TYR A 621 -4.64 6.77 -33.37
CA TYR A 621 -4.20 5.48 -32.86
C TYR A 621 -5.40 4.64 -32.49
N LEU A 622 -5.42 3.38 -32.90
CA LEU A 622 -6.43 2.39 -32.58
C LEU A 622 -5.75 1.16 -31.97
N SER A 623 -6.33 0.60 -30.91
CA SER A 623 -5.90 -0.66 -30.31
C SER A 623 -7.11 -1.53 -30.02
N GLY A 624 -7.04 -2.80 -30.40
CA GLY A 624 -8.05 -3.80 -30.09
C GLY A 624 -7.41 -5.09 -29.59
N SER A 625 -7.96 -5.70 -28.54
CA SER A 625 -7.50 -6.97 -28.00
C SER A 625 -8.63 -7.95 -27.72
N ILE A 626 -8.34 -9.23 -27.85
CA ILE A 626 -9.24 -10.31 -27.43
C ILE A 626 -8.44 -11.41 -26.74
N ARG A 627 -9.00 -11.97 -25.68
CA ARG A 627 -8.38 -12.99 -24.86
C ARG A 627 -9.41 -14.00 -24.37
N ARG A 628 -9.03 -15.27 -24.35
CA ARG A 628 -9.83 -16.38 -23.84
C ARG A 628 -9.02 -17.11 -22.76
N ASP A 629 -9.52 -17.09 -21.53
CA ASP A 629 -8.86 -17.62 -20.33
C ASP A 629 -9.64 -18.83 -19.79
N GLY A 630 -8.94 -19.91 -19.47
CA GLY A 630 -9.47 -21.09 -18.79
C GLY A 630 -8.86 -21.21 -17.40
N SER A 631 -9.69 -21.33 -16.36
CA SER A 631 -9.23 -21.49 -14.96
C SER A 631 -9.65 -22.83 -14.39
N SER A 632 -8.74 -23.50 -13.67
CA SER A 632 -9.02 -24.74 -12.95
C SER A 632 -9.93 -24.55 -11.73
N ARG A 633 -10.20 -23.29 -11.31
CA ARG A 633 -11.05 -23.01 -10.13
C ARG A 633 -12.54 -23.25 -10.38
N PHE A 634 -12.98 -23.18 -11.64
CA PHE A 634 -14.39 -23.37 -11.99
C PHE A 634 -14.61 -24.81 -12.48
N GLU A 635 -15.78 -25.39 -12.20
CA GLU A 635 -16.10 -26.76 -12.64
C GLU A 635 -16.82 -26.74 -14.00
N ASN A 636 -18.01 -26.14 -14.06
CA ASN A 636 -18.80 -26.08 -15.28
C ASN A 636 -18.35 -24.95 -16.23
N ASN A 637 -17.98 -23.78 -15.66
CA ASN A 637 -17.77 -22.55 -16.42
C ASN A 637 -16.28 -22.13 -16.50
N LYS A 638 -15.40 -23.07 -16.89
CA LYS A 638 -13.94 -22.89 -16.90
C LYS A 638 -13.43 -21.74 -17.77
N TRP A 639 -14.04 -21.51 -18.93
CA TRP A 639 -13.54 -20.58 -19.94
C TRP A 639 -14.31 -19.25 -19.97
N GLY A 640 -13.59 -18.13 -19.88
CA GLY A 640 -14.08 -16.77 -20.07
C GLY A 640 -13.50 -16.10 -21.32
N THR A 641 -14.24 -15.19 -21.96
CA THR A 641 -13.75 -14.38 -23.10
C THR A 641 -13.85 -12.90 -22.76
N PHE A 642 -12.73 -12.21 -22.96
CA PHE A 642 -12.47 -10.85 -22.53
C PHE A 642 -11.83 -10.09 -23.68
N GLY A 643 -11.96 -8.77 -23.69
CA GLY A 643 -11.45 -7.98 -24.81
C GLY A 643 -11.60 -6.49 -24.57
N SER A 644 -10.94 -5.72 -25.42
CA SER A 644 -10.93 -4.27 -25.31
C SER A 644 -10.78 -3.60 -26.67
N ILE A 645 -11.27 -2.37 -26.77
CA ILE A 645 -11.04 -1.49 -27.90
C ILE A 645 -10.79 -0.07 -27.38
N GLY A 646 -9.81 0.59 -27.94
CA GLY A 646 -9.41 1.94 -27.58
C GLY A 646 -8.96 2.73 -28.79
N GLY A 647 -9.23 4.02 -28.76
CA GLY A 647 -8.82 4.98 -29.77
C GLY A 647 -8.26 6.24 -29.12
N SER A 648 -7.28 6.85 -29.77
CA SER A 648 -6.82 8.18 -29.39
C SER A 648 -6.47 9.04 -30.59
N TRP A 649 -6.66 10.34 -30.43
CA TRP A 649 -6.49 11.35 -31.47
C TRP A 649 -5.66 12.51 -30.93
N VAL A 650 -4.51 12.73 -31.54
CA VAL A 650 -3.62 13.86 -31.23
C VAL A 650 -4.08 15.08 -32.03
N VAL A 651 -5.10 15.76 -31.50
CA VAL A 651 -5.78 16.92 -32.12
C VAL A 651 -4.79 18.04 -32.46
N SER A 652 -3.78 18.25 -31.60
CA SER A 652 -2.72 19.25 -31.83
C SER A 652 -1.92 19.06 -33.12
N LYS A 653 -1.89 17.86 -33.70
CA LYS A 653 -1.24 17.59 -34.98
C LYS A 653 -2.13 17.87 -36.20
N GLU A 654 -3.35 18.37 -36.01
CA GLU A 654 -4.26 18.73 -37.10
C GLU A 654 -3.94 20.09 -37.71
N ASP A 655 -4.11 20.20 -39.03
CA ASP A 655 -3.79 21.43 -39.76
C ASP A 655 -4.63 22.61 -39.27
N PHE A 656 -5.88 22.37 -38.84
CA PHE A 656 -6.75 23.42 -38.27
C PHE A 656 -6.31 23.89 -36.87
N MET A 657 -5.48 23.11 -36.16
CA MET A 657 -4.88 23.48 -34.86
C MET A 657 -3.48 24.09 -35.01
N SER A 658 -2.94 24.18 -36.23
CA SER A 658 -1.60 24.73 -36.45
C SER A 658 -1.48 26.23 -36.13
N ASN A 659 -2.59 26.98 -36.22
CA ASN A 659 -2.62 28.44 -36.07
C ASN A 659 -3.03 28.92 -34.66
N GLN A 660 -3.31 28.01 -33.71
CA GLN A 660 -3.64 28.40 -32.33
C GLN A 660 -2.39 28.41 -31.45
N ASN A 661 -2.37 29.29 -30.44
CA ASN A 661 -1.21 29.49 -29.55
C ASN A 661 -1.48 29.05 -28.09
N ILE A 662 -2.51 28.24 -27.87
CA ILE A 662 -2.95 27.83 -26.52
C ILE A 662 -2.36 26.47 -26.17
N PHE A 663 -2.59 25.45 -27.00
CA PHE A 663 -2.18 24.08 -26.76
C PHE A 663 -0.95 23.72 -27.58
N ASP A 664 0.14 23.36 -26.91
CA ASP A 664 1.33 22.77 -27.56
C ASP A 664 1.10 21.28 -27.83
N TYR A 665 0.37 20.63 -26.92
CA TYR A 665 -0.08 19.25 -27.06
C TYR A 665 -1.54 19.15 -26.63
N LEU A 666 -2.33 18.43 -27.41
CA LEU A 666 -3.69 18.07 -27.08
C LEU A 666 -4.01 16.71 -27.68
N LYS A 667 -4.39 15.77 -26.82
CA LYS A 667 -4.81 14.42 -27.17
C LYS A 667 -6.12 14.08 -26.49
N VAL A 668 -7.03 13.50 -27.26
CA VAL A 668 -8.28 12.93 -26.77
C VAL A 668 -8.16 11.41 -26.85
N LYS A 669 -8.60 10.70 -25.80
CA LYS A 669 -8.55 9.23 -25.73
C LYS A 669 -9.84 8.65 -25.17
N MET A 670 -10.23 7.49 -25.70
CA MET A 670 -11.44 6.77 -25.29
C MET A 670 -11.21 5.27 -25.37
N SER A 671 -11.69 4.53 -24.38
CA SER A 671 -11.53 3.09 -24.33
C SER A 671 -12.73 2.38 -23.69
N TYR A 672 -12.98 1.16 -24.14
CA TYR A 672 -13.94 0.23 -23.55
C TYR A 672 -13.31 -1.16 -23.44
N GLY A 673 -13.45 -1.80 -22.28
CA GLY A 673 -12.90 -3.14 -22.06
C GLY A 673 -13.72 -3.97 -21.09
N ILE A 674 -13.67 -5.29 -21.27
CA ILE A 674 -14.28 -6.29 -20.40
C ILE A 674 -13.16 -7.18 -19.87
N ILE A 675 -13.07 -7.32 -18.56
CA ILE A 675 -12.04 -8.12 -17.88
C ILE A 675 -12.74 -9.05 -16.88
N GLY A 676 -12.26 -10.29 -16.75
CA GLY A 676 -12.73 -11.23 -15.73
C GLY A 676 -11.91 -11.18 -14.45
N ASP A 677 -12.43 -11.69 -13.34
CA ASP A 677 -11.66 -12.07 -12.14
C ASP A 677 -12.06 -13.49 -11.73
N GLN A 678 -11.08 -14.37 -11.50
CA GLN A 678 -11.31 -15.78 -11.09
C GLN A 678 -11.36 -15.98 -9.58
N SER A 679 -11.08 -14.95 -8.79
CA SER A 679 -10.88 -15.11 -7.36
C SER A 679 -12.20 -15.12 -6.59
N VAL A 680 -12.63 -16.33 -6.22
CA VAL A 680 -13.88 -16.57 -5.51
C VAL A 680 -13.68 -17.05 -4.05
N GLY A 681 -12.48 -16.86 -3.50
CA GLY A 681 -12.13 -17.14 -2.10
C GLY A 681 -11.49 -18.50 -1.82
N SER A 682 -11.92 -19.56 -2.51
CA SER A 682 -11.33 -20.92 -2.43
C SER A 682 -10.62 -21.31 -3.73
N TYR A 683 -9.68 -22.27 -3.67
CA TYR A 683 -9.07 -22.89 -4.85
C TYR A 683 -9.96 -23.96 -5.50
N TYR A 684 -10.89 -24.54 -4.74
CA TYR A 684 -11.83 -25.58 -5.20
C TYR A 684 -13.30 -25.20 -4.92
N PRO A 685 -13.75 -24.01 -5.33
CA PRO A 685 -15.04 -23.43 -4.95
C PRO A 685 -16.24 -24.19 -5.55
N GLY A 686 -16.02 -24.97 -6.62
CA GLY A 686 -17.05 -25.73 -7.31
C GLY A 686 -17.30 -27.14 -6.76
N ILE A 687 -16.46 -27.61 -5.84
CA ILE A 687 -16.43 -29.03 -5.42
C ILE A 687 -16.83 -29.13 -3.95
N VAL A 688 -17.67 -30.13 -3.63
CA VAL A 688 -17.97 -30.47 -2.23
C VAL A 688 -16.76 -31.22 -1.64
N THR A 689 -16.19 -30.68 -0.55
CA THR A 689 -15.04 -31.29 0.12
C THR A 689 -15.39 -31.68 1.54
N PHE A 690 -14.67 -32.67 2.08
CA PHE A 690 -14.89 -33.19 3.42
C PHE A 690 -13.59 -33.04 4.23
N PRO A 691 -13.58 -32.25 5.32
CA PRO A 691 -12.40 -32.12 6.16
C PRO A 691 -12.16 -33.43 6.93
N ILE A 692 -10.90 -33.85 6.99
CA ILE A 692 -10.49 -34.97 7.84
C ILE A 692 -10.23 -34.42 9.24
N THR A 693 -10.81 -35.09 10.24
CA THR A 693 -10.74 -34.72 11.65
C THR A 693 -10.32 -35.90 12.50
N ASN A 694 -9.88 -35.64 13.74
CA ASN A 694 -9.51 -36.65 14.72
C ASN A 694 -10.61 -36.74 15.77
N LEU A 695 -11.05 -37.97 16.07
CA LEU A 695 -11.95 -38.29 17.18
C LEU A 695 -11.29 -39.39 18.01
N ASP A 696 -10.66 -39.02 19.12
CA ASP A 696 -9.93 -39.95 20.01
C ASP A 696 -8.96 -40.87 19.23
N ASP A 697 -8.13 -40.28 18.37
CA ASP A 697 -7.16 -40.98 17.52
C ASP A 697 -7.75 -41.90 16.44
N LEU A 698 -9.07 -41.85 16.24
CA LEU A 698 -9.75 -42.45 15.09
C LEU A 698 -9.98 -41.41 13.98
N PRO A 699 -9.97 -41.85 12.71
CA PRO A 699 -10.32 -40.98 11.60
C PRO A 699 -11.80 -40.62 11.67
N ALA A 700 -12.09 -39.32 11.57
CA ALA A 700 -13.44 -38.80 11.46
C ALA A 700 -13.55 -37.87 10.26
N ILE A 701 -14.71 -37.85 9.62
CA ILE A 701 -15.02 -36.92 8.53
C ILE A 701 -15.89 -35.81 9.10
N GLY A 702 -15.42 -34.57 9.00
CA GLY A 702 -16.17 -33.40 9.45
C GLY A 702 -17.27 -32.99 8.47
N ALA A 703 -18.00 -31.93 8.83
CA ALA A 703 -19.07 -31.39 7.99
C ALA A 703 -18.55 -30.96 6.61
N PRO A 704 -19.29 -31.23 5.52
CA PRO A 704 -18.85 -30.89 4.17
C PRO A 704 -18.75 -29.37 3.98
N ASN A 705 -17.70 -28.94 3.27
CA ASN A 705 -17.69 -27.62 2.65
C ASN A 705 -18.46 -27.73 1.34
N VAL A 706 -19.59 -27.04 1.25
CA VAL A 706 -20.45 -27.09 0.06
C VAL A 706 -19.87 -26.20 -1.04
N GLY A 707 -19.50 -26.85 -2.16
CA GLY A 707 -19.10 -26.16 -3.38
C GLY A 707 -20.30 -25.83 -4.28
N ASN A 708 -20.14 -24.82 -5.13
CA ASN A 708 -21.12 -24.46 -6.14
C ASN A 708 -20.50 -24.60 -7.55
N PRO A 709 -20.81 -25.69 -8.30
CA PRO A 709 -20.19 -25.98 -9.59
C PRO A 709 -20.51 -24.96 -10.68
N ASP A 710 -21.56 -24.16 -10.48
CA ASP A 710 -22.00 -23.13 -11.44
C ASP A 710 -21.27 -21.80 -11.29
N LEU A 711 -20.40 -21.67 -10.28
CA LEU A 711 -19.57 -20.47 -10.13
C LEU A 711 -18.78 -20.16 -11.40
N THR A 712 -18.67 -18.86 -11.68
CA THR A 712 -17.97 -18.33 -12.84
C THR A 712 -17.26 -17.01 -12.49
N TRP A 713 -16.61 -16.42 -13.48
CA TRP A 713 -15.84 -15.19 -13.38
C TRP A 713 -16.71 -13.98 -12.96
N GLU A 714 -16.20 -13.14 -12.05
CA GLU A 714 -16.72 -11.77 -11.93
C GLU A 714 -16.30 -10.97 -13.17
N ARG A 715 -17.19 -10.14 -13.73
CA ARG A 715 -16.89 -9.41 -14.97
C ARG A 715 -16.90 -7.90 -14.74
N ALA A 716 -15.76 -7.26 -14.95
CA ALA A 716 -15.63 -5.81 -14.92
C ALA A 716 -15.73 -5.23 -16.35
N LYS A 717 -16.80 -4.47 -16.60
CA LYS A 717 -17.00 -3.68 -17.84
C LYS A 717 -16.60 -2.24 -17.57
N MET A 718 -15.57 -1.76 -18.26
CA MET A 718 -15.00 -0.43 -18.02
C MET A 718 -15.07 0.42 -19.28
N PHE A 719 -15.65 1.61 -19.14
CA PHE A 719 -15.58 2.68 -20.12
C PHE A 719 -14.74 3.83 -19.56
N GLN A 720 -13.92 4.46 -20.42
CA GLN A 720 -13.14 5.64 -20.09
C GLN A 720 -13.10 6.60 -21.26
N THR A 721 -13.04 7.89 -20.92
CA THR A 721 -12.62 8.96 -21.82
C THR A 721 -11.73 9.94 -21.08
N GLY A 722 -10.85 10.65 -21.79
CA GLY A 722 -9.99 11.64 -21.19
C GLY A 722 -9.26 12.50 -22.19
N VAL A 723 -8.61 13.52 -21.66
CA VAL A 723 -7.76 14.45 -22.41
C VAL A 723 -6.41 14.58 -21.73
N ASP A 724 -5.36 14.57 -22.54
CA ASP A 724 -4.00 14.92 -22.13
C ASP A 724 -3.63 16.21 -22.86
N PHE A 725 -3.06 17.18 -22.15
CA PHE A 725 -2.76 18.49 -22.73
C PHE A 725 -1.50 19.14 -22.15
N GLU A 726 -0.90 20.01 -22.96
CA GLU A 726 0.17 20.92 -22.58
C GLU A 726 -0.18 22.31 -23.10
N ILE A 727 -0.19 23.31 -22.21
CA ILE A 727 -0.52 24.71 -22.51
C ILE A 727 0.74 25.54 -22.33
N GLY A 728 1.39 25.86 -23.45
CA GLY A 728 2.69 26.50 -23.44
C GLY A 728 3.73 25.68 -22.65
N ARG A 729 4.76 26.38 -22.18
CA ARG A 729 5.73 25.83 -21.22
C ARG A 729 5.23 25.76 -19.78
N TYR A 730 3.98 26.17 -19.50
CA TYR A 730 3.51 26.58 -18.17
C TYR A 730 2.63 25.55 -17.47
N LEU A 731 1.91 24.70 -18.21
CA LEU A 731 0.97 23.76 -17.62
C LEU A 731 0.93 22.47 -18.44
N THR A 732 1.17 21.35 -17.77
CA THR A 732 0.93 20.01 -18.31
C THR A 732 -0.14 19.34 -17.47
N GLY A 733 -1.06 18.62 -18.09
CA GLY A 733 -2.06 17.90 -17.32
C GLY A 733 -2.87 16.87 -18.07
N SER A 734 -3.65 16.11 -17.30
CA SER A 734 -4.64 15.18 -17.78
C SER A 734 -5.93 15.25 -16.97
N LEU A 735 -7.05 15.02 -17.66
CA LEU A 735 -8.38 14.90 -17.07
C LEU A 735 -9.02 13.62 -17.62
N GLU A 736 -9.48 12.74 -16.74
CA GLU A 736 -10.04 11.44 -17.13
C GLU A 736 -11.37 11.19 -16.42
N TYR A 737 -12.34 10.64 -17.14
CA TYR A 737 -13.58 10.13 -16.58
C TYR A 737 -13.70 8.64 -16.87
N TYR A 738 -14.11 7.88 -15.86
CA TYR A 738 -14.31 6.44 -16.01
C TYR A 738 -15.60 5.96 -15.34
N ILE A 739 -16.11 4.85 -15.85
CA ILE A 739 -17.18 4.07 -15.23
C ILE A 739 -16.86 2.58 -15.36
N LYS A 740 -16.79 1.89 -14.23
CA LYS A 740 -16.54 0.46 -14.10
C LYS A 740 -17.78 -0.19 -13.48
N ASN A 741 -18.44 -1.07 -14.21
CA ASN A 741 -19.52 -1.90 -13.70
C ASN A 741 -19.01 -3.34 -13.54
N THR A 742 -18.97 -3.84 -12.31
CA THR A 742 -18.68 -5.24 -12.01
C THR A 742 -19.99 -6.01 -11.91
N THR A 743 -20.20 -7.00 -12.77
CA THR A 743 -21.35 -7.92 -12.76
C THR A 743 -20.93 -9.30 -12.27
N ASP A 744 -21.92 -10.14 -11.98
CA ASP A 744 -21.72 -11.52 -11.51
C ASP A 744 -20.94 -11.56 -10.18
N LEU A 745 -21.22 -10.60 -9.30
CA LEU A 745 -20.49 -10.42 -8.04
C LEU A 745 -20.54 -11.65 -7.16
N ILE A 746 -19.48 -11.86 -6.40
CA ILE A 746 -19.38 -12.97 -5.47
C ILE A 746 -20.07 -12.61 -4.14
N PHE A 747 -21.13 -13.35 -3.81
CA PHE A 747 -21.91 -13.18 -2.57
C PHE A 747 -22.12 -14.49 -1.83
N ASP A 748 -22.11 -14.40 -0.50
CA ASP A 748 -22.56 -15.47 0.39
C ASP A 748 -24.07 -15.39 0.57
N ARG A 749 -24.77 -16.41 0.06
CA ARG A 749 -26.22 -16.51 0.12
C ARG A 749 -26.60 -17.42 1.28
N ARG A 750 -27.40 -16.92 2.23
CA ARG A 750 -27.98 -17.76 3.29
C ARG A 750 -28.99 -18.73 2.69
N VAL A 751 -28.95 -19.96 3.15
CA VAL A 751 -29.93 -20.98 2.77
C VAL A 751 -30.72 -21.43 3.99
N GLY A 752 -31.84 -22.12 3.75
CA GLY A 752 -32.64 -22.68 4.84
C GLY A 752 -31.83 -23.68 5.67
N PRO A 753 -31.94 -23.67 7.02
CA PRO A 753 -31.20 -24.58 7.89
C PRO A 753 -31.37 -26.08 7.57
N SER A 754 -32.49 -26.46 6.94
CA SER A 754 -32.78 -27.83 6.48
C SER A 754 -31.76 -28.39 5.47
N ASN A 755 -30.98 -27.53 4.81
CA ASN A 755 -29.94 -27.96 3.87
C ASN A 755 -28.68 -28.51 4.57
N GLY A 756 -28.53 -28.33 5.89
CA GLY A 756 -27.36 -28.78 6.64
C GLY A 756 -26.11 -27.88 6.51
N TYR A 757 -26.23 -26.74 5.83
CA TYR A 757 -25.22 -25.69 5.74
C TYR A 757 -25.88 -24.30 5.78
N ALA A 758 -25.15 -23.28 6.21
CA ALA A 758 -25.72 -21.93 6.42
C ALA A 758 -25.57 -20.99 5.22
N LEU A 759 -24.51 -21.15 4.43
CA LEU A 759 -24.13 -20.24 3.34
C LEU A 759 -23.71 -21.03 2.11
N ILE A 760 -24.05 -20.54 0.92
CA ILE A 760 -23.50 -20.98 -0.36
C ILE A 760 -23.02 -19.78 -1.15
N ARG A 761 -21.86 -19.91 -1.79
CA ARG A 761 -21.31 -18.84 -2.62
C ARG A 761 -21.96 -18.84 -4.00
N VAL A 762 -22.36 -17.66 -4.48
CA VAL A 762 -23.02 -17.47 -5.77
C VAL A 762 -22.46 -16.26 -6.52
N ASN A 763 -22.61 -16.26 -7.85
CA ASN A 763 -22.44 -15.08 -8.71
C ASN A 763 -23.78 -14.33 -8.81
N ASP A 764 -23.99 -13.31 -8.00
CA ASP A 764 -25.21 -12.49 -8.03
C ASP A 764 -24.98 -11.08 -7.48
N GLY A 765 -25.53 -10.07 -8.14
CA GLY A 765 -25.37 -8.67 -7.81
C GLY A 765 -24.43 -7.90 -8.75
N GLU A 766 -24.50 -6.57 -8.67
CA GLU A 766 -23.74 -5.65 -9.51
C GLU A 766 -23.26 -4.42 -8.74
N LEU A 767 -22.02 -4.00 -9.00
CA LEU A 767 -21.35 -2.86 -8.36
C LEU A 767 -20.90 -1.87 -9.43
N GLN A 768 -21.09 -0.57 -9.18
CA GLN A 768 -20.60 0.50 -10.03
C GLN A 768 -19.59 1.37 -9.28
N ASN A 769 -18.43 1.57 -9.91
CA ASN A 769 -17.47 2.61 -9.57
C ASN A 769 -17.43 3.62 -10.71
N LYS A 770 -17.48 4.91 -10.39
CA LYS A 770 -17.25 5.96 -11.38
C LYS A 770 -16.49 7.11 -10.75
N GLY A 771 -15.69 7.80 -11.55
CA GLY A 771 -14.94 8.92 -11.05
C GLY A 771 -14.39 9.85 -12.11
N LEU A 772 -13.99 11.03 -11.65
CA LEU A 772 -13.22 12.01 -12.38
C LEU A 772 -11.83 12.06 -11.75
N GLU A 773 -10.79 11.87 -12.57
CA GLU A 773 -9.39 11.93 -12.18
C GLU A 773 -8.76 13.16 -12.83
N PHE A 774 -7.87 13.82 -12.11
CA PHE A 774 -7.09 14.94 -12.64
C PHE A 774 -5.64 14.84 -12.15
N ASP A 775 -4.71 15.25 -13.00
CA ASP A 775 -3.28 15.36 -12.70
C ASP A 775 -2.76 16.59 -13.45
N LEU A 776 -2.43 17.65 -12.71
CA LEU A 776 -2.06 18.95 -13.25
C LEU A 776 -0.73 19.37 -12.65
N THR A 777 0.21 19.79 -13.48
CA THR A 777 1.50 20.33 -13.05
C THR A 777 1.74 21.69 -13.69
N GLY A 778 1.77 22.73 -12.86
CA GLY A 778 2.15 24.07 -13.27
C GLY A 778 3.66 24.28 -13.17
N HIS A 779 4.28 24.64 -14.28
CA HIS A 779 5.70 24.99 -14.41
C HIS A 779 5.87 26.51 -14.26
N ILE A 780 5.92 26.97 -13.00
CA ILE A 780 5.97 28.40 -12.66
C ILE A 780 7.30 29.02 -13.12
N LEU A 781 8.41 28.32 -12.86
CA LEU A 781 9.73 28.68 -13.33
C LEU A 781 10.34 27.49 -14.07
N LYS A 782 10.90 27.73 -15.26
CA LYS A 782 11.53 26.69 -16.08
C LYS A 782 12.79 27.23 -16.74
N SER A 783 13.95 26.83 -16.21
CA SER A 783 15.27 27.16 -16.71
C SER A 783 16.25 26.01 -16.41
N PRO A 784 17.33 25.83 -17.19
CA PRO A 784 18.35 24.82 -16.87
C PRO A 784 18.97 24.97 -15.47
N ASN A 785 19.01 26.20 -14.95
CA ASN A 785 19.64 26.49 -13.66
C ASN A 785 18.65 26.59 -12.49
N TYR A 786 17.36 26.76 -12.77
CA TYR A 786 16.33 26.88 -11.74
C TYR A 786 14.96 26.47 -12.27
N PHE A 787 14.19 25.79 -11.43
CA PHE A 787 12.81 25.41 -11.76
C PHE A 787 11.93 25.44 -10.52
N LEU A 788 10.63 25.60 -10.74
CA LEU A 788 9.58 25.50 -9.72
C LEU A 788 8.33 24.92 -10.36
N ASP A 789 8.00 23.71 -9.95
CA ASP A 789 6.82 22.97 -10.36
C ASP A 789 5.88 22.78 -9.17
N LEU A 790 4.60 23.10 -9.39
CA LEU A 790 3.51 22.79 -8.48
C LEU A 790 2.56 21.79 -9.13
N GLY A 791 2.52 20.59 -8.59
CA GLY A 791 1.64 19.51 -9.01
C GLY A 791 0.44 19.36 -8.09
N ILE A 792 -0.73 19.08 -8.66
CA ILE A 792 -1.90 18.60 -7.94
C ILE A 792 -2.51 17.42 -8.71
N ASN A 793 -2.73 16.32 -8.02
CA ASN A 793 -3.47 15.19 -8.57
C ASN A 793 -4.58 14.76 -7.62
N GLY A 794 -5.65 14.15 -8.15
CA GLY A 794 -6.73 13.65 -7.33
C GLY A 794 -7.83 12.91 -8.08
N GLU A 795 -8.77 12.38 -7.29
CA GLU A 795 -9.92 11.59 -7.74
C GLU A 795 -11.18 12.05 -7.01
N ILE A 796 -12.26 12.25 -7.77
CA ILE A 796 -13.64 12.37 -7.27
C ILE A 796 -14.33 11.04 -7.55
N PHE A 797 -14.55 10.24 -6.51
CA PHE A 797 -14.98 8.84 -6.63
C PHE A 797 -16.37 8.61 -6.06
N LYS A 798 -17.18 7.80 -6.74
CA LYS A 798 -18.46 7.29 -6.25
C LYS A 798 -18.57 5.78 -6.44
N ASN A 799 -19.07 5.10 -5.43
CA ASN A 799 -19.36 3.68 -5.40
C ASN A 799 -20.84 3.46 -5.11
N LYS A 800 -21.48 2.51 -5.81
CA LYS A 800 -22.84 2.07 -5.47
C LYS A 800 -23.11 0.63 -5.91
N ILE A 801 -23.92 -0.08 -5.14
CA ILE A 801 -24.52 -1.34 -5.59
C ILE A 801 -25.70 -1.01 -6.53
N THR A 802 -25.70 -1.54 -7.75
CA THR A 802 -26.79 -1.32 -8.73
C THR A 802 -27.82 -2.44 -8.69
N LYS A 803 -27.41 -3.65 -8.31
CA LYS A 803 -28.26 -4.83 -8.14
C LYS A 803 -27.83 -5.62 -6.90
N MET A 804 -28.79 -5.94 -6.04
CA MET A 804 -28.59 -6.80 -4.87
C MET A 804 -28.76 -8.28 -5.25
N PRO A 805 -28.12 -9.21 -4.54
CA PRO A 805 -28.34 -10.64 -4.74
C PRO A 805 -29.79 -11.04 -4.38
N ILE A 806 -30.26 -12.14 -4.97
CA ILE A 806 -31.58 -12.70 -4.73
C ILE A 806 -31.63 -13.37 -3.34
N GLU A 807 -32.69 -13.08 -2.59
CA GLU A 807 -33.05 -13.77 -1.35
C GLU A 807 -33.80 -15.07 -1.70
N PRO A 808 -33.29 -16.26 -1.33
CA PRO A 808 -33.93 -17.52 -1.68
C PRO A 808 -35.36 -17.69 -1.17
N SER A 809 -35.69 -17.12 -0.01
CA SER A 809 -37.01 -17.28 0.60
C SER A 809 -38.13 -16.53 -0.15
N THR A 810 -37.81 -15.42 -0.81
CA THR A 810 -38.78 -14.59 -1.54
C THR A 810 -38.63 -14.67 -3.06
N GLY A 811 -37.46 -15.12 -3.55
CA GLY A 811 -37.12 -15.07 -4.98
C GLY A 811 -36.89 -13.65 -5.51
N GLN A 812 -36.88 -12.64 -4.64
CA GLN A 812 -36.68 -11.23 -4.99
C GLN A 812 -35.28 -10.75 -4.57
N PRO A 813 -34.75 -9.68 -5.19
CA PRO A 813 -33.51 -9.05 -4.72
C PRO A 813 -33.62 -8.64 -3.25
N LYS A 814 -32.57 -8.90 -2.46
CA LYS A 814 -32.48 -8.42 -1.07
C LYS A 814 -32.64 -6.90 -1.04
N ILE A 815 -33.39 -6.42 -0.07
CA ILE A 815 -33.53 -4.97 0.18
C ILE A 815 -32.26 -4.42 0.85
N LEU A 816 -31.71 -5.18 1.80
CA LEU A 816 -30.58 -4.80 2.63
C LEU A 816 -29.75 -6.05 3.01
N ASP A 817 -28.43 -5.92 3.03
CA ASP A 817 -27.50 -6.85 3.68
C ASP A 817 -26.71 -6.08 4.77
N PRO A 818 -27.02 -6.26 6.07
CA PRO A 818 -26.38 -5.51 7.16
C PRO A 818 -24.92 -5.91 7.35
N GLN A 819 -24.01 -4.94 7.37
CA GLN A 819 -22.56 -5.12 7.45
C GLN A 819 -21.96 -4.14 8.46
N SER A 820 -22.39 -4.23 9.72
CA SER A 820 -22.09 -3.25 10.78
C SER A 820 -20.62 -2.77 10.76
N PRO A 821 -20.35 -1.45 10.69
CA PRO A 821 -21.29 -0.32 10.81
C PRO A 821 -21.95 0.14 9.49
N TYR A 822 -21.91 -0.64 8.42
CA TYR A 822 -22.48 -0.31 7.10
C TYR A 822 -23.75 -1.11 6.80
N GLY A 823 -24.46 -0.68 5.76
CA GLY A 823 -25.59 -1.42 5.19
C GLY A 823 -25.46 -1.47 3.68
N TRP A 824 -25.45 -2.67 3.10
CA TRP A 824 -25.41 -2.83 1.66
C TRP A 824 -26.84 -2.85 1.11
N GLY A 825 -27.14 -1.91 0.23
CA GLY A 825 -28.46 -1.80 -0.39
C GLY A 825 -28.37 -1.21 -1.79
N LYS A 826 -29.40 -1.45 -2.60
CA LYS A 826 -29.49 -0.91 -3.96
C LYS A 826 -29.41 0.64 -3.93
N GLY A 827 -28.54 1.20 -4.76
CA GLY A 827 -28.32 2.65 -4.85
C GLY A 827 -27.41 3.24 -3.78
N ARG A 828 -26.94 2.42 -2.81
CA ARG A 828 -26.04 2.82 -1.73
C ARG A 828 -24.62 2.33 -1.97
N SER A 829 -23.65 3.02 -1.39
CA SER A 829 -22.26 2.55 -1.36
C SER A 829 -22.11 1.40 -0.36
N ILE A 830 -21.10 0.54 -0.57
CA ILE A 830 -20.73 -0.49 0.41
C ILE A 830 -20.16 0.09 1.72
N TYR A 831 -19.89 1.40 1.77
CA TYR A 831 -19.42 2.13 2.94
C TYR A 831 -20.35 3.27 3.39
N ASP A 832 -21.64 3.20 3.03
CA ASP A 832 -22.65 4.07 3.64
C ASP A 832 -22.99 3.56 5.05
N PHE A 833 -22.90 4.44 6.04
CA PHE A 833 -23.13 4.08 7.45
C PHE A 833 -24.60 3.77 7.69
N TYR A 834 -24.87 2.58 8.24
CA TYR A 834 -26.19 2.08 8.63
C TYR A 834 -26.14 1.68 10.10
N ILE A 835 -26.39 2.65 10.98
CA ILE A 835 -26.19 2.55 12.44
C ILE A 835 -27.30 3.27 13.19
N ARG A 836 -27.29 3.16 14.52
CA ARG A 836 -28.17 3.93 15.39
C ARG A 836 -27.72 5.38 15.44
N ASP A 837 -28.68 6.29 15.45
CA ASP A 837 -28.44 7.72 15.51
C ASP A 837 -28.49 8.21 16.96
N PHE A 838 -27.35 8.68 17.48
CA PHE A 838 -27.21 9.26 18.81
C PHE A 838 -27.64 10.73 18.77
N VAL A 839 -28.62 11.08 19.60
CA VAL A 839 -29.23 12.40 19.64
C VAL A 839 -28.48 13.32 20.60
N GLY A 840 -27.96 12.76 21.70
CA GLY A 840 -27.27 13.52 22.73
C GLY A 840 -27.35 12.84 24.10
N VAL A 841 -27.07 13.63 25.13
CA VAL A 841 -27.24 13.24 26.53
C VAL A 841 -28.45 13.98 27.08
N ASP A 842 -29.33 13.29 27.80
CA ASP A 842 -30.44 13.95 28.50
C ASP A 842 -29.89 14.85 29.63
N PRO A 843 -30.13 16.16 29.61
CA PRO A 843 -29.66 17.08 30.66
C PRO A 843 -30.22 16.78 32.04
N GLU A 844 -31.36 16.10 32.17
CA GLU A 844 -32.00 15.83 33.47
C GLU A 844 -31.33 14.68 34.22
N ASP A 845 -30.89 13.64 33.51
CA ASP A 845 -30.35 12.43 34.16
C ASP A 845 -29.01 11.92 33.63
N GLY A 846 -28.45 12.55 32.60
CA GLY A 846 -27.12 12.25 32.08
C GLY A 846 -27.03 10.97 31.23
N ARG A 847 -28.16 10.36 30.86
CA ARG A 847 -28.18 9.15 30.01
C ARG A 847 -28.12 9.49 28.53
N SER A 848 -27.56 8.55 27.76
CA SER A 848 -27.54 8.62 26.29
C SER A 848 -28.95 8.51 25.71
N GLU A 849 -29.26 9.34 24.72
CA GLU A 849 -30.49 9.27 23.93
C GLU A 849 -30.19 8.93 22.47
N TRP A 850 -31.04 8.09 21.88
CA TRP A 850 -30.99 7.73 20.46
C TRP A 850 -32.34 7.94 19.80
N THR A 851 -32.32 8.04 18.47
CA THR A 851 -33.52 8.10 17.67
C THR A 851 -34.25 6.75 17.64
N VAL A 852 -35.56 6.77 17.81
CA VAL A 852 -36.45 5.63 17.61
C VAL A 852 -37.55 5.99 16.61
N HIS A 853 -37.87 5.09 15.70
CA HIS A 853 -39.00 5.18 14.79
C HIS A 853 -40.07 4.18 15.23
N TYR A 854 -41.32 4.63 15.22
CA TYR A 854 -42.43 3.83 15.72
C TYR A 854 -43.74 4.17 15.02
N ILE A 855 -44.69 3.26 15.11
CA ILE A 855 -46.09 3.50 14.74
C ILE A 855 -46.86 3.77 16.05
N ASP A 856 -47.52 4.92 16.11
CA ASP A 856 -48.25 5.38 17.28
C ASP A 856 -49.66 4.77 17.32
N LYS A 857 -49.94 4.02 18.39
CA LYS A 857 -51.23 3.37 18.61
C LYS A 857 -52.29 4.33 19.17
N ASN A 858 -51.87 5.26 20.02
CA ASN A 858 -52.79 6.11 20.79
C ASN A 858 -52.98 7.50 20.17
N GLY A 859 -52.19 7.84 19.14
CA GLY A 859 -52.29 9.07 18.36
C GLY A 859 -51.87 10.32 19.14
N ASN A 860 -51.09 10.16 20.22
CA ASN A 860 -50.61 11.27 21.04
C ASN A 860 -49.38 11.98 20.44
N GLY A 861 -48.77 11.43 19.40
CA GLY A 861 -47.62 12.01 18.69
C GLY A 861 -46.30 11.96 19.46
N THR A 862 -46.22 11.20 20.56
CA THR A 862 -45.06 11.15 21.45
C THR A 862 -44.64 9.73 21.80
N TYR A 863 -43.34 9.46 21.79
CA TYR A 863 -42.82 8.16 22.19
C TYR A 863 -42.76 8.09 23.72
N ASP A 864 -43.66 7.33 24.35
CA ASP A 864 -43.69 7.10 25.79
C ASP A 864 -43.30 5.66 26.20
N GLY A 865 -43.03 4.81 25.22
CA GLY A 865 -42.65 3.40 25.40
C GLY A 865 -43.74 2.50 26.00
N LYS A 866 -44.94 3.04 26.26
CA LYS A 866 -46.04 2.32 26.92
C LYS A 866 -47.22 2.07 25.97
N ASP A 867 -47.38 2.89 24.94
CA ASP A 867 -48.48 2.79 23.97
C ASP A 867 -48.00 2.77 22.51
N VAL A 868 -46.95 2.00 22.22
CA VAL A 868 -46.40 1.85 20.87
C VAL A 868 -46.97 0.59 20.20
N ASP A 869 -47.55 0.72 19.00
CA ASP A 869 -48.05 -0.44 18.25
C ASP A 869 -46.88 -1.30 17.73
N GLN A 870 -45.84 -0.65 17.20
CA GLN A 870 -44.64 -1.33 16.75
C GLN A 870 -43.41 -0.40 16.78
N ILE A 871 -42.31 -0.89 17.36
CA ILE A 871 -40.99 -0.25 17.26
C ILE A 871 -40.30 -0.75 15.99
N ILE A 872 -39.77 0.19 15.21
CA ILE A 872 -39.03 -0.10 13.98
C ILE A 872 -37.54 -0.15 14.29
N THR A 873 -36.98 -1.36 14.38
CA THR A 873 -35.56 -1.56 14.72
C THR A 873 -34.61 -1.37 13.54
N SER A 874 -35.11 -1.48 12.31
CA SER A 874 -34.33 -1.33 11.07
C SER A 874 -35.17 -0.62 9.99
N LEU A 875 -34.92 0.67 9.78
CA LEU A 875 -35.78 1.50 8.92
C LEU A 875 -35.75 1.07 7.45
N ALA A 876 -34.59 0.63 6.93
CA ALA A 876 -34.46 0.23 5.53
C ALA A 876 -35.00 -1.18 5.25
N ALA A 877 -35.19 -2.01 6.29
CA ALA A 877 -35.73 -3.36 6.16
C ALA A 877 -37.21 -3.45 6.57
N PHE A 878 -37.80 -2.35 7.04
CA PHE A 878 -39.19 -2.32 7.51
C PHE A 878 -40.16 -2.31 6.34
N GLU A 879 -41.10 -3.26 6.33
CA GLU A 879 -42.19 -3.34 5.38
C GLU A 879 -43.44 -2.68 5.98
N ASN A 880 -43.76 -1.47 5.52
CA ASN A 880 -44.94 -0.73 5.97
C ASN A 880 -46.19 -1.15 5.18
N VAL A 881 -46.66 -2.39 5.41
CA VAL A 881 -47.76 -3.01 4.64
C VAL A 881 -49.07 -2.21 4.75
N ASP A 882 -49.34 -1.62 5.92
CA ASP A 882 -50.57 -0.89 6.20
C ASP A 882 -50.49 0.62 5.87
N ASN A 883 -49.36 1.09 5.31
CA ASN A 883 -49.07 2.51 5.10
C ASN A 883 -49.28 3.38 6.34
N ALA A 884 -48.98 2.84 7.53
CA ALA A 884 -49.08 3.58 8.78
C ALA A 884 -48.08 4.75 8.81
N GLU A 885 -48.45 5.85 9.48
CA GLU A 885 -47.54 6.96 9.70
C GLU A 885 -46.39 6.54 10.61
N ILE A 886 -45.15 6.75 10.17
CA ILE A 886 -43.95 6.45 10.96
C ILE A 886 -43.51 7.75 11.65
N LEU A 887 -43.59 7.77 12.99
CA LEU A 887 -43.15 8.89 13.81
C LEU A 887 -41.70 8.68 14.26
N GLU A 888 -41.00 9.79 14.52
CA GLU A 888 -39.65 9.80 15.10
C GLU A 888 -39.71 10.31 16.54
N GLY A 889 -39.09 9.58 17.47
CA GLY A 889 -38.98 9.92 18.88
C GLY A 889 -37.58 9.68 19.42
N LYS A 890 -37.44 9.75 20.74
CA LYS A 890 -36.18 9.47 21.45
C LYS A 890 -36.34 8.31 22.41
N THR A 891 -35.32 7.48 22.52
CA THR A 891 -35.24 6.41 23.52
C THR A 891 -33.90 6.41 24.22
N LYS A 892 -33.90 6.01 25.50
CA LYS A 892 -32.70 5.73 26.29
C LYS A 892 -32.34 4.24 26.29
N VAL A 893 -33.13 3.42 25.61
CA VAL A 893 -32.91 1.98 25.46
C VAL A 893 -32.29 1.73 24.10
N TYR A 894 -31.01 1.37 24.10
CA TYR A 894 -30.23 1.18 22.87
C TYR A 894 -30.84 0.11 21.93
N GLN A 895 -31.47 -0.93 22.49
CA GLN A 895 -32.12 -1.99 21.71
C GLN A 895 -33.33 -1.48 20.91
N ASP A 896 -34.07 -0.52 21.46
CA ASP A 896 -35.25 0.07 20.84
C ASP A 896 -34.87 1.11 19.77
N ALA A 897 -33.64 1.64 19.84
CA ALA A 897 -33.15 2.62 18.89
C ALA A 897 -33.07 2.04 17.47
N THR A 898 -33.58 2.81 16.51
CA THR A 898 -33.67 2.41 15.11
C THR A 898 -32.31 2.49 14.43
N ILE A 899 -31.93 1.43 13.73
CA ILE A 899 -30.81 1.47 12.78
C ILE A 899 -31.31 2.11 11.48
N LYS A 900 -30.65 3.18 11.03
CA LYS A 900 -30.96 3.89 9.77
C LYS A 900 -29.70 4.29 9.00
N TYR A 901 -29.86 4.60 7.72
CA TYR A 901 -28.79 5.26 6.96
C TYR A 901 -28.67 6.70 7.46
N ILE A 902 -27.55 7.05 8.08
CA ILE A 902 -27.32 8.40 8.62
C ILE A 902 -26.82 9.39 7.56
N ASN A 903 -26.89 9.01 6.27
CA ASN A 903 -26.42 9.78 5.11
C ASN A 903 -24.97 10.28 5.22
N LYS A 904 -24.12 9.51 5.91
CA LYS A 904 -22.67 9.67 5.96
C LYS A 904 -22.02 8.44 5.32
N THR A 905 -20.88 8.65 4.68
CA THR A 905 -20.15 7.60 3.94
C THR A 905 -18.67 7.67 4.25
N ALA A 906 -17.99 6.52 4.25
CA ALA A 906 -16.54 6.49 4.42
C ALA A 906 -15.78 6.98 3.18
N ILE A 907 -16.45 7.01 2.02
CA ILE A 907 -15.84 7.46 0.76
C ILE A 907 -15.72 8.99 0.76
N PRO A 908 -14.50 9.54 0.67
CA PRO A 908 -14.32 10.99 0.57
C PRO A 908 -14.86 11.52 -0.75
N LYS A 909 -15.27 12.80 -0.75
CA LYS A 909 -15.72 13.48 -1.97
C LYS A 909 -14.56 13.71 -2.94
N ILE A 910 -13.37 13.99 -2.41
CA ILE A 910 -12.15 14.18 -3.18
C ILE A 910 -10.95 13.74 -2.34
N ARG A 911 -9.96 13.12 -2.97
CA ARG A 911 -8.68 12.75 -2.37
C ARG A 911 -7.57 12.83 -3.40
N GLY A 912 -6.32 13.02 -2.96
CA GLY A 912 -5.20 13.19 -3.87
C GLY A 912 -3.93 13.66 -3.19
N ALA A 913 -3.05 14.29 -3.96
CA ALA A 913 -1.80 14.85 -3.47
C ALA A 913 -1.45 16.21 -4.08
N PHE A 914 -0.77 17.03 -3.29
CA PHE A 914 -0.04 18.21 -3.74
C PHE A 914 1.45 17.89 -3.77
N ASN A 915 2.13 18.32 -4.83
CA ASN A 915 3.56 18.12 -5.01
C ASN A 915 4.22 19.48 -5.28
N LEU A 916 5.31 19.77 -4.57
CA LEU A 916 6.18 20.89 -4.84
C LEU A 916 7.55 20.35 -5.22
N ALA A 917 8.07 20.76 -6.37
CA ALA A 917 9.42 20.46 -6.78
C ALA A 917 10.11 21.76 -7.19
N ALA A 918 11.23 22.09 -6.55
CA ALA A 918 11.99 23.28 -6.83
C ALA A 918 13.47 22.93 -6.96
N GLY A 919 14.18 23.58 -7.88
CA GLY A 919 15.61 23.40 -8.02
C GLY A 919 16.35 24.70 -8.28
N TYR A 920 17.61 24.76 -7.82
CA TYR A 920 18.53 25.87 -8.05
C TYR A 920 19.98 25.37 -8.03
N LYS A 921 20.69 25.44 -9.16
CA LYS A 921 22.13 25.16 -9.29
C LYS A 921 22.60 23.88 -8.55
N GLY A 922 21.92 22.76 -8.78
CA GLY A 922 22.24 21.46 -8.20
C GLY A 922 21.54 21.15 -6.87
N LEU A 923 20.97 22.15 -6.19
CA LEU A 923 20.06 21.96 -5.06
C LEU A 923 18.65 21.66 -5.56
N THR A 924 17.98 20.65 -5.00
CA THR A 924 16.59 20.30 -5.33
C THR A 924 15.79 20.02 -4.07
N LEU A 925 14.65 20.68 -3.91
CA LEU A 925 13.65 20.43 -2.87
C LEU A 925 12.43 19.74 -3.49
N ASN A 926 11.99 18.65 -2.88
CA ASN A 926 10.72 18.00 -3.18
C ASN A 926 9.89 17.92 -1.90
N ALA A 927 8.60 18.22 -1.97
CA ALA A 927 7.66 18.04 -0.86
C ALA A 927 6.32 17.52 -1.39
N GLN A 928 5.73 16.56 -0.68
CA GLN A 928 4.44 15.96 -1.03
C GLN A 928 3.47 16.00 0.16
N PHE A 929 2.27 16.52 -0.08
CA PHE A 929 1.17 16.50 0.86
C PHE A 929 0.04 15.62 0.33
N LEU A 930 -0.50 14.75 1.18
CA LEU A 930 -1.69 13.97 0.89
C LEU A 930 -2.91 14.66 1.48
N TYR A 931 -4.03 14.64 0.76
CA TYR A 931 -5.29 15.21 1.23
C TYR A 931 -6.48 14.29 0.95
N SER A 932 -7.48 14.37 1.81
CA SER A 932 -8.79 13.72 1.65
C SER A 932 -9.86 14.59 2.30
N LEU A 933 -10.96 14.85 1.58
CA LEU A 933 -11.99 15.79 2.01
C LEU A 933 -13.41 15.28 1.74
N GLY A 934 -14.33 15.53 2.68
CA GLY A 934 -15.75 15.24 2.60
C GLY A 934 -16.15 13.82 3.00
N GLY A 935 -15.25 13.06 3.62
CA GLY A 935 -15.51 11.69 4.11
C GLY A 935 -15.84 11.65 5.60
N TYR A 936 -16.36 10.51 6.06
CA TYR A 936 -16.60 10.21 7.47
C TYR A 936 -15.91 8.92 7.89
N ALA A 937 -15.76 8.70 9.19
CA ALA A 937 -15.23 7.47 9.73
C ALA A 937 -15.89 7.11 11.06
N TYR A 938 -16.00 5.82 11.35
CA TYR A 938 -16.36 5.31 12.66
C TYR A 938 -15.10 5.13 13.51
N ASP A 939 -14.94 5.96 14.53
CA ASP A 939 -13.79 5.90 15.42
C ASP A 939 -14.03 4.93 16.59
N GLY A 940 -13.82 3.64 16.32
CA GLY A 940 -13.97 2.57 17.31
C GLY A 940 -12.93 2.60 18.44
N ALA A 941 -11.70 3.06 18.16
CA ALA A 941 -10.68 3.25 19.18
C ALA A 941 -11.08 4.33 20.18
N TYR A 942 -11.54 5.49 19.70
CA TYR A 942 -12.10 6.53 20.57
C TYR A 942 -13.34 6.03 21.32
N ALA A 943 -14.25 5.29 20.66
CA ALA A 943 -15.43 4.72 21.32
C ALA A 943 -15.06 3.86 22.54
N SER A 944 -14.00 3.05 22.44
CA SER A 944 -13.52 2.22 23.55
C SER A 944 -13.05 3.03 24.78
N LEU A 945 -12.49 4.22 24.54
CA LEU A 945 -12.01 5.14 25.59
C LEU A 945 -13.13 6.02 26.17
N MET A 946 -14.34 5.98 25.59
CA MET A 946 -15.51 6.76 26.01
C MET A 946 -16.59 5.92 26.70
N GLY A 947 -16.24 4.71 27.15
CA GLY A 947 -17.12 3.84 27.92
C GLY A 947 -17.21 4.23 29.41
N ASN A 948 -18.23 3.70 30.09
CA ASN A 948 -18.49 3.91 31.53
C ASN A 948 -18.36 2.60 32.33
N GLY A 949 -17.52 1.67 31.87
CA GLY A 949 -17.36 0.35 32.46
C GLY A 949 -16.94 0.38 33.93
N LEU A 950 -16.69 -0.81 34.49
CA LEU A 950 -16.24 -0.93 35.88
C LEU A 950 -14.91 -0.18 36.07
N ILE A 951 -14.75 0.48 37.22
CA ILE A 951 -13.53 1.24 37.52
C ILE A 951 -12.29 0.35 37.46
N GLY A 952 -11.17 0.88 36.94
CA GLY A 952 -9.94 0.12 36.74
C GLY A 952 -9.98 -0.89 35.59
N SER A 953 -11.09 -1.00 34.84
CA SER A 953 -11.18 -1.93 33.69
C SER A 953 -10.66 -1.37 32.38
N ASN A 954 -10.58 -0.05 32.21
CA ASN A 954 -10.01 0.60 31.02
C ASN A 954 -9.62 2.05 31.38
N ASN A 955 -8.72 2.65 30.60
CA ASN A 955 -8.49 4.09 30.64
C ASN A 955 -9.61 4.86 29.93
N TRP A 956 -9.64 6.17 30.15
CA TRP A 956 -10.56 7.10 29.49
C TRP A 956 -9.82 8.10 28.63
N HIS A 957 -10.52 8.60 27.60
CA HIS A 957 -10.08 9.76 26.84
C HIS A 957 -10.23 11.04 27.69
N MET A 958 -9.42 12.06 27.42
CA MET A 958 -9.49 13.37 28.11
C MET A 958 -10.85 14.06 27.97
N ASP A 959 -11.59 13.77 26.89
CA ASP A 959 -12.96 14.27 26.67
C ASP A 959 -13.94 13.81 27.77
N MET A 960 -13.62 12.76 28.54
CA MET A 960 -14.42 12.31 29.69
C MET A 960 -14.52 13.38 30.81
N LEU A 961 -13.63 14.37 30.80
CA LEU A 961 -13.71 15.52 31.71
C LEU A 961 -14.91 16.43 31.43
N GLN A 962 -15.52 16.32 30.24
CA GLN A 962 -16.71 17.08 29.84
C GLN A 962 -18.02 16.33 30.11
N ARG A 963 -17.97 15.19 30.81
CA ARG A 963 -19.17 14.40 31.14
C ARG A 963 -20.23 15.20 31.91
N TRP A 964 -21.46 14.73 31.82
CA TRP A 964 -22.57 15.21 32.62
C TRP A 964 -22.32 14.95 34.11
N GLN A 965 -22.58 15.94 34.97
CA GLN A 965 -22.33 15.83 36.42
C GLN A 965 -23.57 16.04 37.28
N LYS A 966 -24.51 16.89 36.83
CA LYS A 966 -25.74 17.23 37.54
C LYS A 966 -26.87 17.64 36.57
N ALA A 967 -28.11 17.59 37.06
CA ALA A 967 -29.29 17.98 36.29
C ALA A 967 -29.17 19.43 35.76
N GLY A 968 -29.50 19.60 34.48
CA GLY A 968 -29.37 20.85 33.72
C GLY A 968 -28.04 21.02 32.97
N ASP A 969 -27.04 20.15 33.18
CA ASP A 969 -25.78 20.19 32.42
C ASP A 969 -26.03 19.83 30.95
N ILE A 970 -25.49 20.64 30.02
CA ILE A 970 -25.59 20.39 28.57
C ILE A 970 -24.23 19.91 28.05
N THR A 971 -24.17 18.64 27.62
CA THR A 971 -22.96 17.99 27.09
C THR A 971 -23.31 16.82 26.18
N ASP A 972 -22.33 16.31 25.42
CA ASP A 972 -22.42 15.10 24.58
C ASP A 972 -21.71 13.87 25.20
N VAL A 973 -21.17 14.04 26.41
CA VAL A 973 -20.52 12.97 27.19
C VAL A 973 -21.44 12.53 28.34
N PRO A 974 -22.00 11.29 28.28
CA PRO A 974 -22.89 10.77 29.32
C PRO A 974 -22.18 10.67 30.68
N ARG A 975 -22.97 10.59 31.76
CA ARG A 975 -22.45 10.38 33.10
C ARG A 975 -21.62 9.09 33.21
N LEU A 976 -20.62 9.09 34.08
CA LEU A 976 -19.92 7.86 34.50
C LEU A 976 -20.76 7.16 35.57
N SER A 977 -20.97 5.85 35.44
CA SER A 977 -21.90 5.13 36.32
C SER A 977 -21.51 3.69 36.62
N ASN A 978 -20.22 3.34 36.47
CA ASN A 978 -19.66 2.04 36.80
C ASN A 978 -20.53 0.87 36.28
N ASN A 979 -20.79 0.90 34.97
CA ASN A 979 -21.57 -0.07 34.20
C ASN A 979 -23.09 -0.10 34.49
N GLN A 980 -23.66 0.89 35.19
CA GLN A 980 -25.11 0.97 35.37
C GLN A 980 -25.85 1.47 34.13
N ASP A 981 -25.29 2.43 33.39
CA ASP A 981 -25.82 2.80 32.08
C ASP A 981 -25.19 1.90 31.01
N ALA A 982 -25.99 1.00 30.43
CA ALA A 982 -25.51 0.09 29.39
C ALA A 982 -25.32 0.80 28.04
N ASN A 983 -24.46 0.26 27.18
CA ASN A 983 -24.31 0.66 25.78
C ASN A 983 -23.85 2.12 25.51
N VAL A 984 -23.25 2.78 26.51
CA VAL A 984 -22.73 4.17 26.38
C VAL A 984 -21.73 4.32 25.24
N SER A 985 -20.91 3.30 25.00
CA SER A 985 -19.90 3.25 23.93
C SER A 985 -20.28 2.35 22.74
N SER A 986 -21.54 1.91 22.65
CA SER A 986 -21.99 1.04 21.56
C SER A 986 -22.07 1.78 20.21
N VAL A 987 -21.97 1.00 19.12
CA VAL A 987 -21.88 1.51 17.73
C VAL A 987 -23.05 2.45 17.39
N SER A 988 -22.75 3.74 17.28
CA SER A 988 -23.74 4.77 16.97
C SER A 988 -23.10 5.99 16.30
N SER A 989 -23.93 6.92 15.83
CA SER A 989 -23.47 8.16 15.20
C SER A 989 -22.64 9.05 16.13
N ARG A 990 -22.66 8.81 17.45
CA ARG A 990 -21.79 9.45 18.47
C ARG A 990 -20.31 9.37 18.10
N PHE A 991 -19.88 8.24 17.53
CA PHE A 991 -18.49 7.96 17.21
C PHE A 991 -18.16 8.16 15.73
N ILE A 992 -19.08 8.75 14.96
CA ILE A 992 -18.82 9.16 13.58
C ILE A 992 -18.16 10.53 13.56
N THR A 993 -16.94 10.60 13.05
CA THR A 993 -16.19 11.86 12.86
C THR A 993 -15.89 12.10 11.38
N LYS A 994 -15.55 13.34 11.02
CA LYS A 994 -15.02 13.61 9.68
C LYS A 994 -13.66 12.93 9.52
N SER A 995 -13.45 12.26 8.38
CA SER A 995 -12.17 11.66 8.00
C SER A 995 -11.29 12.59 7.16
N ASP A 996 -11.62 13.88 7.14
CA ASP A 996 -10.85 14.91 6.45
C ASP A 996 -9.44 14.99 7.04
N TYR A 997 -8.43 14.98 6.16
CA TYR A 997 -7.04 15.11 6.57
C TYR A 997 -6.17 15.87 5.57
N LEU A 998 -5.08 16.42 6.11
CA LEU A 998 -3.90 16.88 5.39
C LEU A 998 -2.67 16.28 6.05
N ALA A 999 -1.83 15.60 5.27
CA ALA A 999 -0.64 14.92 5.78
C ALA A 999 0.61 15.29 4.98
N LEU A 1000 1.71 15.61 5.65
CA LEU A 1000 3.03 15.78 5.03
C LEU A 1000 3.68 14.41 4.86
N ASN A 1001 3.56 13.85 3.67
CA ASN A 1001 3.95 12.48 3.38
C ASN A 1001 5.47 12.35 3.25
N ASN A 1002 6.11 13.25 2.51
CA ASN A 1002 7.55 13.27 2.34
C ASN A 1002 8.07 14.68 2.03
N VAL A 1003 9.28 14.98 2.52
CA VAL A 1003 10.11 16.10 2.08
C VAL A 1003 11.53 15.58 1.83
N ARG A 1004 12.15 15.98 0.73
CA ARG A 1004 13.54 15.65 0.40
C ARG A 1004 14.29 16.85 -0.16
N LEU A 1005 15.43 17.16 0.43
CA LEU A 1005 16.39 18.14 -0.05
C LEU A 1005 17.64 17.40 -0.54
N THR A 1006 17.98 17.57 -1.82
CA THR A 1006 19.12 16.93 -2.47
C THR A 1006 20.09 17.99 -2.98
N TYR A 1007 21.39 17.73 -2.90
CA TYR A 1007 22.42 18.50 -3.56
C TYR A 1007 23.28 17.60 -4.45
N ASN A 1008 23.32 17.91 -5.73
CA ASN A 1008 24.15 17.25 -6.73
C ASN A 1008 25.42 18.09 -6.94
N PHE A 1009 26.59 17.48 -6.74
CA PHE A 1009 27.86 18.19 -6.89
C PHE A 1009 28.20 18.42 -8.37
N ASN A 1010 28.84 19.55 -8.65
CA ASN A 1010 29.31 19.86 -9.99
C ASN A 1010 30.41 18.87 -10.43
N GLN A 1011 30.27 18.30 -11.63
CA GLN A 1011 31.24 17.35 -12.20
C GLN A 1011 32.68 17.87 -12.21
N GLY A 1012 32.90 19.16 -12.46
CA GLY A 1012 34.25 19.74 -12.50
C GLY A 1012 34.99 19.62 -11.17
N LEU A 1013 34.27 19.67 -10.04
CA LEU A 1013 34.86 19.55 -8.71
C LEU A 1013 35.20 18.10 -8.36
N ILE A 1014 34.31 17.17 -8.70
CA ILE A 1014 34.40 15.77 -8.25
C ILE A 1014 35.23 14.86 -9.19
N ARG A 1015 35.45 15.26 -10.44
CA ARG A 1015 36.34 14.50 -11.35
C ARG A 1015 37.76 14.34 -10.81
N SER A 1016 38.24 15.32 -10.03
CA SER A 1016 39.53 15.24 -9.34
C SER A 1016 39.62 14.10 -8.32
N LEU A 1017 38.48 13.59 -7.85
CA LEU A 1017 38.35 12.48 -6.90
C LEU A 1017 38.11 11.13 -7.60
N GLY A 1018 38.10 11.07 -8.93
CA GLY A 1018 37.79 9.85 -9.70
C GLY A 1018 36.31 9.48 -9.71
N LEU A 1019 35.42 10.44 -9.44
CA LEU A 1019 33.97 10.24 -9.43
C LEU A 1019 33.31 10.76 -10.71
N GLU A 1020 32.36 10.00 -11.26
CA GLU A 1020 31.46 10.44 -12.33
C GLU A 1020 30.25 11.24 -11.78
N GLY A 1021 29.85 10.98 -10.55
CA GLY A 1021 28.72 11.63 -9.90
C GLY A 1021 28.75 11.54 -8.38
N LEU A 1022 28.33 12.60 -7.71
CA LEU A 1022 28.17 12.64 -6.25
C LEU A 1022 26.91 13.43 -5.91
N SER A 1023 26.06 12.83 -5.09
CA SER A 1023 24.83 13.44 -4.58
C SER A 1023 24.69 13.18 -3.09
N VAL A 1024 24.22 14.18 -2.35
CA VAL A 1024 23.85 14.05 -0.94
C VAL A 1024 22.42 14.52 -0.74
N TRP A 1025 21.71 13.95 0.22
CA TRP A 1025 20.35 14.40 0.54
C TRP A 1025 20.02 14.24 2.01
N ALA A 1026 19.01 15.00 2.44
CA ALA A 1026 18.27 14.81 3.68
C ALA A 1026 16.78 14.65 3.35
N SER A 1027 16.10 13.74 4.00
CA SER A 1027 14.67 13.51 3.81
C SER A 1027 13.94 13.19 5.10
N GLY A 1028 12.63 13.45 5.09
CA GLY A 1028 11.72 13.16 6.17
C GLY A 1028 10.38 12.62 5.63
N ASP A 1029 9.91 11.50 6.18
CA ASP A 1029 8.64 10.86 5.82
C ASP A 1029 7.64 10.93 6.99
N ASN A 1030 6.34 11.03 6.68
CA ASN A 1030 5.23 11.08 7.65
C ASN A 1030 5.45 12.09 8.79
N LEU A 1031 5.82 13.32 8.45
CA LEU A 1031 6.25 14.33 9.43
C LEU A 1031 5.09 15.04 10.13
N TYR A 1032 3.90 15.05 9.52
CA TYR A 1032 2.75 15.79 10.03
C TYR A 1032 1.43 15.18 9.56
N LEU A 1033 0.43 15.17 10.45
CA LEU A 1033 -0.95 14.78 10.16
C LEU A 1033 -1.91 15.72 10.89
N SER A 1034 -2.82 16.32 10.14
CA SER A 1034 -3.94 17.11 10.67
C SER A 1034 -5.26 16.42 10.37
N THR A 1035 -6.07 16.20 11.41
CA THR A 1035 -7.38 15.53 11.32
C THR A 1035 -8.39 16.21 12.23
N LYS A 1036 -9.69 15.98 12.00
CA LYS A 1036 -10.76 16.60 12.81
C LYS A 1036 -10.72 16.17 14.28
N ARG A 1037 -10.44 14.89 14.54
CA ARG A 1037 -10.27 14.34 15.89
C ARG A 1037 -8.79 14.07 16.11
N LYS A 1038 -8.20 14.70 17.13
CA LYS A 1038 -6.79 14.49 17.48
C LYS A 1038 -6.54 13.01 17.81
N GLY A 1039 -5.40 12.49 17.36
CA GLY A 1039 -5.03 11.08 17.52
C GLY A 1039 -5.67 10.12 16.51
N PHE A 1040 -6.78 10.49 15.87
CA PHE A 1040 -7.39 9.65 14.83
C PHE A 1040 -6.62 9.79 13.52
N ASN A 1041 -6.14 8.67 12.98
CA ASN A 1041 -5.49 8.58 11.68
C ASN A 1041 -6.40 7.89 10.64
N PRO A 1042 -7.07 8.64 9.75
CA PRO A 1042 -7.96 8.08 8.73
C PRO A 1042 -7.22 7.40 7.56
N MET A 1043 -5.89 7.53 7.46
CA MET A 1043 -5.11 6.96 6.34
C MET A 1043 -4.90 5.45 6.45
N VAL A 1044 -5.13 4.85 7.62
CA VAL A 1044 -4.79 3.46 7.92
C VAL A 1044 -5.90 2.46 7.59
N SER A 1045 -7.09 2.93 7.19
CA SER A 1045 -8.26 2.07 6.92
C SER A 1045 -9.05 2.56 5.71
N GLU A 1046 -9.25 1.68 4.72
CA GLU A 1046 -10.11 1.98 3.57
C GLU A 1046 -11.59 2.05 3.92
N ALA A 1047 -12.00 1.37 4.99
CA ALA A 1047 -13.37 1.37 5.48
C ALA A 1047 -13.69 2.66 6.28
N GLY A 1048 -12.69 3.47 6.63
CA GLY A 1048 -12.91 4.60 7.54
C GLY A 1048 -13.26 4.10 8.95
N THR A 1049 -12.45 3.19 9.48
CA THR A 1049 -12.53 2.69 10.86
C THR A 1049 -11.17 2.83 11.56
N SER A 1050 -11.18 3.02 12.89
CA SER A 1050 -9.97 2.98 13.72
C SER A 1050 -9.89 1.68 14.54
N SER A 1051 -8.70 1.34 15.02
CA SER A 1051 -8.44 0.20 15.88
C SER A 1051 -7.51 0.59 17.03
N VAL A 1052 -7.78 0.06 18.22
CA VAL A 1052 -6.92 0.22 19.41
C VAL A 1052 -5.57 -0.50 19.27
N TYR A 1053 -5.44 -1.38 18.28
CA TYR A 1053 -4.21 -2.13 17.99
C TYR A 1053 -3.31 -1.44 16.95
N THR A 1054 -3.70 -0.28 16.45
CA THR A 1054 -3.01 0.37 15.34
C THR A 1054 -1.61 0.82 15.73
N TYR A 1055 -0.61 0.28 15.02
CA TYR A 1055 0.73 0.83 14.95
C TYR A 1055 0.74 1.93 13.87
N SER A 1056 0.77 3.20 14.26
CA SER A 1056 0.82 4.31 13.30
C SER A 1056 2.04 4.23 12.36
N PRO A 1057 1.92 4.63 11.07
CA PRO A 1057 3.04 4.70 10.14
C PRO A 1057 4.27 5.41 10.73
N LEU A 1058 5.46 4.92 10.40
CA LEU A 1058 6.73 5.46 10.92
C LEU A 1058 7.00 6.85 10.37
N SER A 1059 7.43 7.76 11.24
CA SER A 1059 8.07 9.00 10.81
C SER A 1059 9.57 8.73 10.68
N THR A 1060 10.13 8.87 9.47
CA THR A 1060 11.53 8.52 9.20
C THR A 1060 12.30 9.75 8.81
N PHE A 1061 13.42 10.01 9.50
CA PHE A 1061 14.39 11.03 9.10
C PHE A 1061 15.62 10.32 8.56
N SER A 1062 16.14 10.75 7.41
CA SER A 1062 17.32 10.14 6.85
C SER A 1062 18.26 11.12 6.15
N PHE A 1063 19.51 10.72 6.06
CA PHE A 1063 20.57 11.35 5.31
C PHE A 1063 21.21 10.31 4.41
N GLY A 1064 21.39 10.65 3.14
CA GLY A 1064 22.02 9.72 2.22
C GLY A 1064 23.01 10.35 1.27
N LEU A 1065 23.80 9.46 0.69
CA LEU A 1065 24.90 9.74 -0.22
C LEU A 1065 24.85 8.73 -1.37
N ARG A 1066 25.05 9.22 -2.59
CA ARG A 1066 25.19 8.44 -3.81
C ARG A 1066 26.49 8.83 -4.47
N ALA A 1067 27.36 7.86 -4.73
CA ALA A 1067 28.59 8.04 -5.49
C ALA A 1067 28.58 7.12 -6.70
N LYS A 1068 28.95 7.67 -7.86
CA LYS A 1068 29.05 6.95 -9.13
C LYS A 1068 30.48 7.07 -9.67
N PHE A 1069 31.01 5.95 -10.15
CA PHE A 1069 32.37 5.74 -10.64
C PHE A 1069 32.37 5.18 -12.05
#